data_AF-A0A6J7MZ01-F1
#
_entry.id   AF-A0A6J7MZ01-F1
#
_cell.length_a   1.000
_cell.length_b   1.000
_cell.length_c   1.000
_cell.angle_alpha   90.00
_cell.angle_beta   90.00
_cell.angle_gamma   90.00
#
_symmetry.space_group_name_H-M   'P 1'
#
loop_
_entity.id
_entity.type
_entity.pdbx_description
1 polymer ?
#
loop_
_entity_poly.entity_id
_entity_poly.type
_entity_poly.pdbx_seq_one_letter_code
_entity_poly.pdbx_strand_id
1 'polypeptide(L)'
;MNSTVIVASESLRATFSTADGSLVSLETEDAEWSIIDDAALGLGFCILLPLDGRRNNVADSRSQSAPAWEVGPDSSWVTAEWSSLVSEHGGVHDVGVRMRVAAEGPRLVFSLEIDNRSEHVVEDVRFPRLGDVLQRSDDRPLHSVMAGYADARRRPFRPQFTDSVPYFGVDRPTYVNGPMRQSAASPYAPFVLVEDGERGLYVGVDERTTEIVGWIAELRPGYSDSMHLRVPSSDLGAPEPTCVRLEAVHVPYAYPGTSTRLPDVALVVFDGGWQAGAEVYRARRSTWSTPAVPPAWAAGPDAWMQLHVNSPEDELRLPFERLPEIARSCASHGVRTIQLVGWNEGGQDRNNPNHTPDPRLGGAEALRAAIEECRRLGVRVVLFAKFTWADRTTERYRTDLVDESIKDPYGDPYVFEGFMYNTVSQMLGISIRPLVPMCFASDRYREICDLDAAAIVDLGADGMLFDECLHHGPALVCFDTTHGHRPGHSAFSHDLALIEGFADYARTVNPDFLYAGEACYDGQFEVYPFSYHRSYELDHLPLTRLLHPKAQLMTAITGFNERNLVGQALVRRYLLSYEPYHFKGRLEDFPATIAYGRSMDALRTTWREWFWDGDYRDEVGASVRTSDGANHHPFAVYAPAHGGHLGLAVANHSDESLVLTVAVDGSDEQLVAHLIDGEGWIPCQREAGGARLELPPSSAAIVLPKRVVDA
;
A
#
# COMPACT_ATOMS: atom_id res chain seq x y z
N MET A 1 4.17 -44.42 11.51
CA MET A 1 4.04 -43.37 10.47
C MET A 1 2.71 -42.70 10.72
N ASN A 2 2.71 -41.40 11.03
CA ASN A 2 1.46 -40.66 11.12
C ASN A 2 0.83 -40.66 9.73
N SER A 3 -0.47 -40.93 9.66
CA SER A 3 -1.20 -40.86 8.39
C SER A 3 -1.26 -39.41 7.93
N THR A 4 -1.14 -39.18 6.62
CA THR A 4 -1.19 -37.87 6.00
C THR A 4 -2.19 -37.83 4.86
N VAL A 5 -2.64 -36.62 4.51
CA VAL A 5 -3.40 -36.31 3.29
C VAL A 5 -2.66 -35.23 2.51
N ILE A 6 -2.86 -35.19 1.20
CA ILE A 6 -2.10 -34.33 0.29
C ILE A 6 -3.08 -33.51 -0.55
N VAL A 7 -2.72 -32.26 -0.83
CA VAL A 7 -3.34 -31.43 -1.87
C VAL A 7 -2.24 -30.86 -2.73
N ALA A 8 -2.37 -30.97 -4.05
CA ALA A 8 -1.40 -30.46 -5.01
C ALA A 8 -2.08 -29.53 -6.02
N SER A 9 -1.46 -28.37 -6.24
CA SER A 9 -1.77 -27.39 -7.28
C SER A 9 -0.71 -27.46 -8.38
N GLU A 10 -0.82 -26.64 -9.43
CA GLU A 10 0.20 -26.59 -10.47
C GLU A 10 1.55 -26.04 -9.99
N SER A 11 1.61 -25.35 -8.84
CA SER A 11 2.87 -24.75 -8.32
C SER A 11 3.38 -25.37 -7.01
N LEU A 12 2.48 -25.96 -6.22
CA LEU A 12 2.75 -26.35 -4.83
C LEU A 12 2.08 -27.67 -4.46
N ARG A 13 2.77 -28.45 -3.63
CA ARG A 13 2.29 -29.66 -2.98
C ARG A 13 2.30 -29.48 -1.46
N ALA A 14 1.12 -29.59 -0.85
CA ALA A 14 0.93 -29.48 0.60
C ALA A 14 0.54 -30.83 1.21
N THR A 15 1.21 -31.20 2.31
CA THR A 15 0.93 -32.43 3.06
C THR A 15 0.46 -32.09 4.47
N PHE A 16 -0.68 -32.65 4.86
CA PHE A 16 -1.30 -32.43 6.17
C PHE A 16 -1.29 -33.70 7.01
N SER A 17 -1.02 -33.56 8.31
CA SER A 17 -1.16 -34.62 9.31
C SER A 17 -2.64 -34.91 9.55
N THR A 18 -3.07 -36.18 9.44
CA THR A 18 -4.46 -36.55 9.73
C THR A 18 -4.78 -36.56 11.21
N ALA A 19 -3.77 -36.49 12.08
CA ALA A 19 -3.94 -36.52 13.53
C ALA A 19 -4.49 -35.20 14.09
N ASP A 20 -4.20 -34.08 13.44
CA ASP A 20 -4.44 -32.73 13.99
C ASP A 20 -4.62 -31.64 12.91
N GLY A 21 -4.55 -31.98 11.62
CA GLY A 21 -4.70 -31.02 10.53
C GLY A 21 -3.47 -30.13 10.27
N SER A 22 -2.33 -30.40 10.92
CA SER A 22 -1.12 -29.59 10.75
C SER A 22 -0.54 -29.72 9.33
N LEU A 23 -0.16 -28.60 8.70
CA LEU A 23 0.63 -28.57 7.46
C LEU A 23 2.07 -28.98 7.81
N VAL A 24 2.42 -30.23 7.52
CA VAL A 24 3.70 -30.84 7.92
C VAL A 24 4.75 -30.82 6.82
N SER A 25 4.35 -30.54 5.58
CA SER A 25 5.28 -30.30 4.47
C SER A 25 4.63 -29.42 3.41
N LEU A 26 5.43 -28.53 2.83
CA LEU A 26 5.08 -27.67 1.72
C LEU A 26 6.30 -27.59 0.80
N GLU A 27 6.13 -27.98 -0.46
CA GLU A 27 7.19 -27.98 -1.47
C GLU A 27 6.65 -27.51 -2.81
N THR A 28 7.53 -27.04 -3.68
CA THR A 28 7.17 -26.80 -5.08
C THR A 28 6.81 -28.11 -5.77
N GLU A 29 5.91 -28.06 -6.75
CA GLU A 29 5.49 -29.26 -7.50
C GLU A 29 6.67 -29.92 -8.27
N ASP A 30 7.68 -29.13 -8.64
CA ASP A 30 8.93 -29.61 -9.25
C ASP A 30 9.94 -30.17 -8.23
N ALA A 31 9.65 -30.07 -6.92
CA ALA A 31 10.51 -30.42 -5.79
C ALA A 31 11.87 -29.70 -5.73
N GLU A 32 12.05 -28.58 -6.45
CA GLU A 32 13.27 -27.78 -6.40
C GLU A 32 13.37 -26.88 -5.16
N TRP A 33 12.26 -26.62 -4.47
CA TRP A 33 12.22 -25.85 -3.24
C TRP A 33 11.33 -26.53 -2.20
N SER A 34 11.96 -27.07 -1.16
CA SER A 34 11.26 -27.47 0.05
C SER A 34 11.12 -26.27 0.97
N ILE A 35 9.89 -25.80 1.17
CA ILE A 35 9.58 -24.62 1.99
C ILE A 35 9.46 -25.04 3.46
N ILE A 36 8.79 -26.18 3.69
CA ILE A 36 8.66 -26.87 4.99
C ILE A 36 9.06 -28.34 4.76
N ASP A 37 10.14 -28.78 5.40
CA ASP A 37 10.67 -30.14 5.30
C ASP A 37 10.68 -30.93 6.62
N ASP A 38 10.59 -30.24 7.77
CA ASP A 38 10.51 -30.87 9.09
C ASP A 38 9.06 -30.96 9.59
N ALA A 39 8.53 -32.19 9.60
CA ALA A 39 7.19 -32.47 10.11
C ALA A 39 6.97 -32.06 11.58
N ALA A 40 8.03 -31.95 12.39
CA ALA A 40 7.94 -31.49 13.77
C ALA A 40 7.63 -29.98 13.87
N LEU A 41 7.91 -29.22 12.81
CA LEU A 41 7.56 -27.81 12.68
C LEU A 41 6.14 -27.60 12.16
N GLY A 42 5.43 -28.65 11.74
CA GLY A 42 4.11 -28.51 11.13
C GLY A 42 3.09 -27.81 12.03
N LEU A 43 2.30 -26.92 11.45
CA LEU A 43 1.29 -26.11 12.15
C LEU A 43 -0.05 -26.18 11.41
N GLY A 44 -1.16 -26.24 12.14
CA GLY A 44 -2.52 -26.06 11.60
C GLY A 44 -3.04 -24.67 11.95
N PHE A 45 -4.29 -24.56 12.39
CA PHE A 45 -4.83 -23.29 12.90
C PHE A 45 -4.37 -23.00 14.34
N CYS A 46 -4.44 -21.73 14.73
CA CYS A 46 -4.47 -21.33 16.13
C CYS A 46 -5.55 -20.26 16.33
N ILE A 47 -6.40 -20.45 17.33
CA ILE A 47 -7.56 -19.59 17.59
C ILE A 47 -7.41 -18.96 18.97
N LEU A 48 -7.45 -17.63 19.06
CA LEU A 48 -7.48 -16.89 20.31
C LEU A 48 -8.91 -16.86 20.85
N LEU A 49 -9.11 -17.48 22.03
CA LEU A 49 -10.39 -17.60 22.71
C LEU A 49 -10.23 -17.10 24.16
N PRO A 50 -10.33 -15.79 24.41
CA PRO A 50 -10.17 -15.22 25.74
C PRO A 50 -11.13 -15.80 26.77
N LEU A 51 -10.61 -16.08 27.96
CA LEU A 51 -11.40 -16.42 29.13
C LEU A 51 -11.34 -15.28 30.15
N ASP A 52 -12.27 -15.26 31.10
CA ASP A 52 -12.22 -14.33 32.22
C ASP A 52 -10.90 -14.46 33.00
N GLY A 53 -10.21 -13.34 33.21
CA GLY A 53 -8.88 -13.29 33.81
C GLY A 53 -7.73 -13.97 33.03
N ARG A 54 -7.99 -14.51 31.82
CA ARG A 54 -7.02 -15.25 30.98
C ARG A 54 -7.24 -14.91 29.50
N ARG A 55 -6.93 -13.67 29.11
CA ARG A 55 -7.16 -13.21 27.72
C ARG A 55 -6.30 -13.96 26.70
N ASN A 56 -5.03 -14.19 27.01
CA ASN A 56 -4.13 -14.99 26.17
C ASN A 56 -4.40 -16.49 26.40
N ASN A 57 -5.50 -16.99 25.86
CA ASN A 57 -5.87 -18.41 25.89
C ASN A 57 -6.14 -18.88 24.47
N VAL A 58 -5.37 -19.86 24.01
CA VAL A 58 -5.41 -20.32 22.62
C VAL A 58 -5.89 -21.76 22.50
N ALA A 59 -6.59 -22.05 21.42
CA ALA A 59 -6.80 -23.41 20.91
C ALA A 59 -5.89 -23.62 19.70
N ASP A 60 -4.83 -24.42 19.86
CA ASP A 60 -3.89 -24.79 18.79
C ASP A 60 -4.29 -26.15 18.21
N SER A 61 -4.25 -26.30 16.88
CA SER A 61 -4.65 -27.52 16.18
C SER A 61 -3.95 -28.77 16.72
N ARG A 62 -2.68 -28.66 17.13
CA ARG A 62 -1.86 -29.78 17.63
C ARG A 62 -2.34 -30.32 18.99
N SER A 63 -3.20 -29.57 19.68
CA SER A 63 -3.81 -29.98 20.95
C SER A 63 -5.20 -30.60 20.76
N GLN A 64 -5.67 -30.71 19.51
CA GLN A 64 -7.00 -31.23 19.20
C GLN A 64 -6.97 -32.73 18.91
N SER A 65 -8.12 -33.39 19.03
CA SER A 65 -8.30 -34.74 18.48
C SER A 65 -8.32 -34.72 16.96
N ALA A 66 -8.11 -35.89 16.35
CA ALA A 66 -8.20 -36.05 14.89
C ALA A 66 -9.55 -35.54 14.34
N PRO A 67 -9.53 -34.67 13.31
CA PRO A 67 -10.75 -34.20 12.70
C PRO A 67 -11.43 -35.27 11.85
N ALA A 68 -12.69 -35.03 11.50
CA ALA A 68 -13.33 -35.74 10.41
C ALA A 68 -12.78 -35.22 9.07
N TRP A 69 -12.25 -36.13 8.25
CA TRP A 69 -11.67 -35.80 6.95
C TRP A 69 -12.61 -36.14 5.80
N GLU A 70 -12.67 -35.24 4.83
CA GLU A 70 -13.20 -35.48 3.49
C GLU A 70 -12.11 -35.12 2.48
N VAL A 71 -11.86 -36.02 1.51
CA VAL A 71 -10.85 -35.83 0.48
C VAL A 71 -11.52 -35.84 -0.88
N GLY A 72 -11.27 -34.79 -1.66
CA GLY A 72 -11.76 -34.65 -3.01
C GLY A 72 -11.15 -35.67 -3.98
N PRO A 73 -11.77 -35.86 -5.15
CA PRO A 73 -11.19 -36.69 -6.21
C PRO A 73 -9.79 -36.18 -6.59
N ASP A 74 -8.90 -37.11 -6.92
CA ASP A 74 -7.53 -36.84 -7.36
C ASP A 74 -6.70 -35.94 -6.43
N SER A 75 -7.05 -35.89 -5.13
CA SER A 75 -6.38 -35.01 -4.15
C SER A 75 -6.49 -33.51 -4.48
N SER A 76 -7.54 -33.12 -5.21
CA SER A 76 -7.79 -31.72 -5.62
C SER A 76 -8.19 -30.81 -4.47
N TRP A 77 -8.73 -31.36 -3.38
CA TRP A 77 -9.06 -30.62 -2.17
C TRP A 77 -9.17 -31.56 -0.96
N VAL A 78 -9.06 -30.99 0.24
CA VAL A 78 -9.36 -31.67 1.50
C VAL A 78 -10.22 -30.78 2.39
N THR A 79 -10.99 -31.39 3.27
CA THR A 79 -11.70 -30.72 4.35
C THR A 79 -11.48 -31.48 5.65
N ALA A 80 -11.22 -30.74 6.73
CA ALA A 80 -11.08 -31.24 8.09
C ALA A 80 -12.07 -30.52 9.01
N GLU A 81 -12.84 -31.29 9.77
CA GLU A 81 -13.87 -30.76 10.68
C GLU A 81 -13.64 -31.16 12.13
N TRP A 82 -13.69 -30.17 13.01
CA TRP A 82 -13.75 -30.32 14.46
C TRP A 82 -15.11 -29.79 14.93
N SER A 83 -15.82 -30.56 15.75
CA SER A 83 -17.10 -30.13 16.34
C SER A 83 -16.94 -29.30 17.61
N SER A 84 -15.77 -29.36 18.24
CA SER A 84 -15.40 -28.68 19.48
C SER A 84 -13.89 -28.47 19.53
N LEU A 85 -13.42 -27.50 20.31
CA LEU A 85 -12.00 -27.21 20.49
C LEU A 85 -11.58 -27.36 21.96
N VAL A 86 -10.35 -27.78 22.20
CA VAL A 86 -9.68 -27.71 23.49
C VAL A 86 -8.73 -26.52 23.49
N SER A 87 -8.91 -25.61 24.45
CA SER A 87 -7.98 -24.50 24.67
C SER A 87 -7.01 -24.79 25.82
N GLU A 88 -5.87 -24.10 25.82
CA GLU A 88 -4.78 -24.29 26.79
C GLU A 88 -5.21 -24.18 28.26
N HIS A 89 -6.11 -23.24 28.57
CA HIS A 89 -6.53 -22.94 29.95
C HIS A 89 -8.02 -23.16 30.21
N GLY A 90 -8.84 -23.38 29.17
CA GLY A 90 -10.30 -23.45 29.28
C GLY A 90 -10.91 -24.85 29.13
N GLY A 91 -10.12 -25.86 28.79
CA GLY A 91 -10.68 -27.19 28.48
C GLY A 91 -11.45 -27.18 27.16
N VAL A 92 -12.54 -27.95 27.08
CA VAL A 92 -13.36 -28.14 25.86
C VAL A 92 -14.38 -27.02 25.71
N HIS A 93 -14.44 -26.44 24.51
CA HIS A 93 -15.36 -25.38 24.08
C HIS A 93 -16.21 -25.85 22.91
N ASP A 94 -17.49 -25.48 22.90
CA ASP A 94 -18.40 -25.76 21.79
C ASP A 94 -18.17 -24.80 20.61
N VAL A 95 -16.98 -24.89 20.01
CA VAL A 95 -16.58 -24.13 18.82
C VAL A 95 -16.30 -25.12 17.71
N GLY A 96 -17.12 -25.09 16.66
CA GLY A 96 -16.89 -25.86 15.45
C GLY A 96 -15.88 -25.17 14.54
N VAL A 97 -14.99 -25.94 13.92
CA VAL A 97 -14.04 -25.44 12.91
C VAL A 97 -14.10 -26.34 11.69
N ARG A 98 -14.29 -25.74 10.52
CA ARG A 98 -14.19 -26.41 9.22
C ARG A 98 -13.03 -25.78 8.45
N MET A 99 -11.94 -26.53 8.31
CA MET A 99 -10.79 -26.16 7.50
C MET A 99 -10.95 -26.78 6.11
N ARG A 100 -10.73 -26.00 5.05
CA ARG A 100 -10.69 -26.50 3.68
C ARG A 100 -9.45 -25.99 2.96
N VAL A 101 -8.80 -26.88 2.21
CA VAL A 101 -7.69 -26.52 1.31
C VAL A 101 -7.99 -27.09 -0.07
N ALA A 102 -7.93 -26.25 -1.10
CA ALA A 102 -8.26 -26.64 -2.47
C ALA A 102 -7.20 -26.15 -3.46
N ALA A 103 -6.94 -26.96 -4.48
CA ALA A 103 -6.11 -26.59 -5.61
C ALA A 103 -6.94 -25.89 -6.69
N GLU A 104 -6.50 -24.69 -7.09
CA GLU A 104 -7.14 -23.88 -8.13
C GLU A 104 -6.08 -23.35 -9.12
N GLY A 105 -5.80 -24.13 -10.17
CA GLY A 105 -4.70 -23.86 -11.08
C GLY A 105 -3.37 -23.86 -10.32
N PRO A 106 -2.56 -22.79 -10.36
CA PRO A 106 -1.30 -22.71 -9.61
C PRO A 106 -1.49 -22.41 -8.12
N ARG A 107 -2.71 -22.21 -7.63
CA ARG A 107 -2.96 -21.72 -6.27
C ARG A 107 -3.39 -22.85 -5.35
N LEU A 108 -2.89 -22.84 -4.12
CA LEU A 108 -3.50 -23.54 -3.00
C LEU A 108 -4.31 -22.53 -2.18
N VAL A 109 -5.63 -22.68 -2.17
CA VAL A 109 -6.57 -21.79 -1.49
C VAL A 109 -6.94 -22.40 -0.14
N PHE A 110 -6.72 -21.64 0.93
CA PHE A 110 -6.97 -22.00 2.31
C PHE A 110 -8.20 -21.24 2.81
N SER A 111 -9.20 -22.00 3.26
CA SER A 111 -10.46 -21.49 3.80
C SER A 111 -10.69 -22.02 5.22
N LEU A 112 -11.28 -21.20 6.07
CA LEU A 112 -11.65 -21.61 7.43
C LEU A 112 -13.00 -21.01 7.83
N GLU A 113 -13.89 -21.85 8.34
CA GLU A 113 -15.17 -21.45 8.91
C GLU A 113 -15.21 -21.79 10.40
N ILE A 114 -15.82 -20.91 11.19
CA ILE A 114 -15.98 -21.01 12.64
C ILE A 114 -17.47 -21.03 12.94
N ASP A 115 -17.93 -22.03 13.68
CA ASP A 115 -19.27 -22.08 14.26
C ASP A 115 -19.13 -21.93 15.78
N ASN A 116 -19.21 -20.69 16.27
CA ASN A 116 -18.98 -20.39 17.68
C ASN A 116 -20.28 -20.54 18.48
N ARG A 117 -20.49 -21.70 19.08
CA ARG A 117 -21.64 -22.01 19.96
C ARG A 117 -21.28 -21.90 21.44
N SER A 118 -20.04 -21.51 21.74
CA SER A 118 -19.54 -21.30 23.10
C SER A 118 -20.00 -19.97 23.70
N GLU A 119 -19.66 -19.73 24.96
CA GLU A 119 -19.90 -18.44 25.63
C GLU A 119 -18.77 -17.42 25.42
N HIS A 120 -17.68 -17.80 24.74
CA HIS A 120 -16.50 -16.97 24.55
C HIS A 120 -16.46 -16.35 23.14
N VAL A 121 -15.77 -15.22 22.99
CA VAL A 121 -15.50 -14.60 21.69
C VAL A 121 -14.24 -15.21 21.10
N VAL A 122 -14.21 -15.42 19.78
CA VAL A 122 -12.98 -15.69 19.04
C VAL A 122 -12.43 -14.37 18.51
N GLU A 123 -11.34 -13.87 19.10
CA GLU A 123 -10.78 -12.54 18.74
C GLU A 123 -9.96 -12.60 17.44
N ASP A 124 -9.00 -13.52 17.37
CA ASP A 124 -8.16 -13.75 16.20
C ASP A 124 -8.02 -15.24 15.84
N VAL A 125 -7.74 -15.50 14.57
CA VAL A 125 -7.44 -16.82 14.03
C VAL A 125 -6.22 -16.74 13.12
N ARG A 126 -5.26 -17.62 13.36
CA ARG A 126 -4.01 -17.72 12.59
C ARG A 126 -4.09 -18.92 11.67
N PHE A 127 -4.25 -18.67 10.37
CA PHE A 127 -4.40 -19.70 9.34
C PHE A 127 -4.32 -19.09 7.90
N PRO A 128 -3.51 -19.66 6.97
CA PRO A 128 -2.55 -20.74 7.18
C PRO A 128 -1.35 -20.30 8.04
N ARG A 129 -0.66 -21.30 8.62
CA ARG A 129 0.56 -21.12 9.41
C ARG A 129 1.68 -21.96 8.82
N LEU A 130 2.77 -21.31 8.43
CA LEU A 130 3.98 -21.96 7.94
C LEU A 130 4.96 -22.12 9.10
N GLY A 131 5.25 -23.37 9.45
CA GLY A 131 6.12 -23.76 10.56
C GLY A 131 7.58 -23.33 10.40
N ASP A 132 8.00 -23.20 9.15
CA ASP A 132 9.22 -22.55 8.71
C ASP A 132 9.04 -22.04 7.28
N VAL A 133 9.96 -21.20 6.82
CA VAL A 133 10.14 -20.85 5.42
C VAL A 133 11.63 -20.94 5.12
N LEU A 134 12.02 -22.06 4.52
CA LEU A 134 13.42 -22.38 4.22
C LEU A 134 13.93 -21.68 2.96
N GLN A 135 15.23 -21.40 2.95
CA GLN A 135 15.92 -20.90 1.76
C GLN A 135 16.12 -22.05 0.77
N ARG A 136 16.04 -21.75 -0.53
CA ARG A 136 16.42 -22.70 -1.59
C ARG A 136 17.90 -23.08 -1.52
N SER A 137 18.74 -22.13 -1.12
CA SER A 137 20.17 -22.29 -0.93
C SER A 137 20.74 -21.23 0.02
N ASP A 138 21.85 -21.55 0.69
CA ASP A 138 22.50 -20.68 1.68
C ASP A 138 23.07 -19.37 1.08
N ASP A 139 23.38 -19.38 -0.22
CA ASP A 139 23.92 -18.24 -0.96
C ASP A 139 22.82 -17.28 -1.47
N ARG A 140 21.55 -17.60 -1.23
CA ARG A 140 20.38 -16.82 -1.65
C ARG A 140 19.57 -16.31 -0.46
N PRO A 141 19.85 -15.09 0.03
CA PRO A 141 19.07 -14.47 1.10
C PRO A 141 17.60 -14.32 0.74
N LEU A 142 16.72 -14.71 1.67
CA LEU A 142 15.29 -14.44 1.54
C LEU A 142 14.96 -13.06 2.07
N HIS A 143 14.04 -12.39 1.38
CA HIS A 143 13.47 -11.13 1.77
C HIS A 143 11.94 -11.24 1.80
N SER A 144 11.31 -10.50 2.71
CA SER A 144 9.87 -10.27 2.64
C SER A 144 9.59 -8.99 1.87
N VAL A 145 8.53 -8.99 1.05
CA VAL A 145 8.06 -7.80 0.32
C VAL A 145 6.58 -7.56 0.63
N MET A 146 6.25 -6.35 1.08
CA MET A 146 4.89 -5.97 1.49
C MET A 146 4.57 -4.53 1.06
N ALA A 147 3.28 -4.19 0.99
CA ALA A 147 2.86 -2.81 0.72
C ALA A 147 3.37 -1.82 1.77
N GLY A 148 3.72 -0.63 1.30
CA GLY A 148 3.98 0.58 2.09
C GLY A 148 3.24 1.77 1.49
N TYR A 149 3.77 2.98 1.66
CA TYR A 149 3.09 4.24 1.30
C TYR A 149 3.14 4.50 -0.22
N ALA A 150 2.24 3.84 -0.95
CA ALA A 150 2.21 3.71 -2.41
C ALA A 150 3.44 2.97 -3.02
N ASP A 151 4.28 2.40 -2.15
CA ASP A 151 5.48 1.64 -2.47
C ASP A 151 5.39 0.19 -1.96
N ALA A 152 6.43 -0.60 -2.20
CA ALA A 152 6.69 -1.83 -1.47
C ALA A 152 7.90 -1.66 -0.55
N ARG A 153 7.91 -2.43 0.55
CA ARG A 153 9.00 -2.52 1.49
C ARG A 153 9.60 -3.92 1.43
N ARG A 154 10.88 -3.98 1.06
CA ARG A 154 11.68 -5.20 1.06
C ARG A 154 12.50 -5.26 2.35
N ARG A 155 12.37 -6.35 3.11
CA ARG A 155 13.04 -6.53 4.40
C ARG A 155 13.79 -7.86 4.46
N PRO A 156 14.95 -7.93 5.14
CA PRO A 156 15.62 -9.20 5.38
C PRO A 156 14.70 -10.19 6.12
N PHE A 157 14.66 -11.43 5.62
CA PHE A 157 13.92 -12.54 6.21
C PHE A 157 14.87 -13.66 6.66
N ARG A 158 15.84 -14.02 5.79
CA ARG A 158 17.01 -14.87 6.11
C ARG A 158 18.20 -14.41 5.26
N PRO A 159 19.45 -14.36 5.79
CA PRO A 159 19.91 -14.82 7.10
C PRO A 159 19.81 -13.76 8.23
N GLN A 160 19.19 -12.62 7.95
CA GLN A 160 18.88 -11.59 8.95
C GLN A 160 17.37 -11.43 9.09
N PHE A 161 16.92 -11.10 10.30
CA PHE A 161 15.50 -10.91 10.59
C PHE A 161 15.30 -9.65 11.44
N THR A 162 14.52 -8.70 10.93
CA THR A 162 14.27 -7.44 11.65
C THR A 162 12.91 -7.51 12.33
N ASP A 163 12.88 -7.43 13.66
CA ASP A 163 11.64 -7.33 14.42
C ASP A 163 11.01 -5.93 14.29
N SER A 164 9.70 -5.86 14.47
CA SER A 164 8.94 -4.60 14.52
C SER A 164 8.06 -4.47 15.75
N VAL A 165 7.91 -5.56 16.51
CA VAL A 165 7.17 -5.56 17.78
C VAL A 165 8.16 -5.34 18.92
N PRO A 166 7.91 -4.40 19.85
CA PRO A 166 8.83 -4.15 20.97
C PRO A 166 9.07 -5.41 21.82
N TYR A 167 10.32 -5.58 22.29
CA TYR A 167 10.77 -6.74 23.08
C TYR A 167 9.97 -7.02 24.37
N PHE A 168 9.19 -6.05 24.86
CA PHE A 168 8.36 -6.19 26.05
C PHE A 168 6.94 -6.70 25.75
N GLY A 169 6.58 -6.89 24.47
CA GLY A 169 5.25 -7.29 24.03
C GLY A 169 5.11 -8.75 23.59
N VAL A 170 6.19 -9.40 23.12
CA VAL A 170 6.19 -10.76 22.57
C VAL A 170 7.44 -11.53 23.04
N ASP A 171 7.34 -12.86 23.07
CA ASP A 171 8.42 -13.74 23.59
C ASP A 171 9.59 -13.91 22.62
N ARG A 172 9.37 -13.61 21.34
CA ARG A 172 10.30 -13.89 20.25
C ARG A 172 10.44 -12.65 19.38
N PRO A 173 11.55 -12.48 18.64
CA PRO A 173 11.62 -11.48 17.59
C PRO A 173 10.46 -11.70 16.61
N THR A 174 9.54 -10.74 16.58
CA THR A 174 8.32 -10.82 15.79
C THR A 174 8.23 -9.60 14.89
N TYR A 175 7.81 -9.87 13.67
CA TYR A 175 7.56 -8.88 12.67
C TYR A 175 6.07 -8.88 12.29
N VAL A 176 5.45 -7.72 12.49
CA VAL A 176 4.12 -7.31 12.00
C VAL A 176 4.32 -5.90 11.41
N ASN A 177 4.13 -5.71 10.10
CA ASN A 177 4.71 -4.61 9.31
C ASN A 177 4.55 -3.17 9.86
N GLY A 178 5.50 -2.31 9.46
CA GLY A 178 5.34 -0.87 9.16
C GLY A 178 5.38 0.15 10.30
N PRO A 179 5.82 1.40 10.07
CA PRO A 179 5.72 2.49 11.07
C PRO A 179 4.26 2.85 11.40
N MET A 180 3.31 2.47 10.52
CA MET A 180 1.87 2.68 10.65
C MET A 180 1.18 1.32 10.81
N ARG A 181 0.50 1.08 11.93
CA ARG A 181 -0.11 -0.23 12.30
C ARG A 181 -1.03 -0.81 11.20
N GLN A 182 -1.72 0.07 10.48
CA GLN A 182 -2.61 -0.22 9.36
C GLN A 182 -1.92 -0.76 8.11
N SER A 183 -0.63 -0.50 7.93
CA SER A 183 0.13 -0.97 6.76
C SER A 183 0.48 -2.47 6.81
N ALA A 184 0.07 -3.16 7.87
CA ALA A 184 0.35 -4.58 8.09
C ALA A 184 -0.78 -5.53 7.70
N ALA A 185 -1.94 -5.01 7.31
CA ALA A 185 -3.12 -5.83 7.07
C ALA A 185 -3.91 -5.38 5.84
N SER A 186 -4.70 -6.31 5.31
CA SER A 186 -5.79 -6.02 4.37
C SER A 186 -6.77 -4.97 4.97
N PRO A 187 -7.33 -4.05 4.17
CA PRO A 187 -7.19 -3.96 2.70
C PRO A 187 -5.93 -3.25 2.21
N TYR A 188 -5.12 -2.68 3.11
CA TYR A 188 -3.92 -1.92 2.73
C TYR A 188 -2.79 -2.80 2.19
N ALA A 189 -2.49 -3.89 2.90
CA ALA A 189 -1.50 -4.88 2.52
C ALA A 189 -2.20 -6.22 2.23
N PRO A 190 -2.72 -6.44 1.01
CA PRO A 190 -3.50 -7.64 0.67
C PRO A 190 -2.65 -8.92 0.54
N PHE A 191 -1.32 -8.80 0.49
CA PHE A 191 -0.42 -9.94 0.42
C PHE A 191 0.97 -9.64 0.99
N VAL A 192 1.75 -10.69 1.20
CA VAL A 192 3.18 -10.69 1.47
C VAL A 192 3.89 -11.65 0.51
N LEU A 193 5.07 -11.27 0.04
CA LEU A 193 5.97 -12.15 -0.70
C LEU A 193 7.14 -12.55 0.19
N VAL A 194 7.65 -13.77 0.04
CA VAL A 194 8.97 -14.19 0.54
C VAL A 194 9.81 -14.67 -0.65
N GLU A 195 10.87 -13.96 -1.01
CA GLU A 195 11.58 -14.12 -2.28
C GLU A 195 13.11 -14.01 -2.17
N ASP A 196 13.82 -14.63 -3.11
CA ASP A 196 15.29 -14.62 -3.23
C ASP A 196 15.83 -13.81 -4.42
N GLY A 197 14.95 -13.11 -5.13
CA GLY A 197 15.21 -12.35 -6.36
C GLY A 197 14.96 -13.12 -7.66
N GLU A 198 14.87 -14.45 -7.60
CA GLU A 198 14.63 -15.32 -8.76
C GLU A 198 13.41 -16.24 -8.62
N ARG A 199 13.02 -16.57 -7.40
CA ARG A 199 11.81 -17.34 -7.09
C ARG A 199 11.28 -16.89 -5.73
N GLY A 200 9.98 -17.02 -5.51
CA GLY A 200 9.39 -16.69 -4.23
C GLY A 200 8.04 -17.33 -3.98
N LEU A 201 7.58 -17.18 -2.74
CA LEU A 201 6.27 -17.60 -2.26
C LEU A 201 5.38 -16.36 -2.08
N TYR A 202 4.23 -16.38 -2.75
CA TYR A 202 3.13 -15.44 -2.53
C TYR A 202 2.20 -15.99 -1.45
N VAL A 203 1.83 -15.13 -0.49
CA VAL A 203 0.76 -15.39 0.48
C VAL A 203 -0.15 -14.17 0.51
N GLY A 204 -1.42 -14.33 0.14
CA GLY A 204 -2.32 -13.18 0.06
C GLY A 204 -3.80 -13.54 0.07
N VAL A 205 -4.66 -12.55 0.31
CA VAL A 205 -6.11 -12.72 0.23
C VAL A 205 -6.53 -13.12 -1.20
N ASP A 206 -7.45 -14.08 -1.33
CA ASP A 206 -7.90 -14.60 -2.62
C ASP A 206 -9.29 -14.11 -3.05
N GLU A 207 -9.86 -13.15 -2.33
CA GLU A 207 -11.17 -12.57 -2.61
C GLU A 207 -11.24 -11.08 -2.27
N ARG A 208 -12.29 -10.40 -2.77
CA ARG A 208 -12.60 -9.02 -2.37
C ARG A 208 -13.01 -9.01 -0.90
N THR A 209 -12.22 -8.36 -0.05
CA THR A 209 -12.52 -8.26 1.38
C THR A 209 -12.01 -6.94 1.96
N THR A 210 -12.72 -6.46 2.97
CA THR A 210 -12.28 -5.38 3.87
C THR A 210 -11.99 -5.92 5.27
N GLU A 211 -12.20 -7.22 5.52
CA GLU A 211 -11.87 -7.86 6.78
C GLU A 211 -10.35 -7.82 7.01
N ILE A 212 -9.97 -7.72 8.28
CA ILE A 212 -8.58 -7.53 8.67
C ILE A 212 -7.85 -8.88 8.60
N VAL A 213 -6.93 -8.97 7.65
CA VAL A 213 -6.00 -10.10 7.49
C VAL A 213 -4.57 -9.54 7.51
N GLY A 214 -3.83 -9.83 8.58
CA GLY A 214 -2.44 -9.40 8.77
C GLY A 214 -1.44 -10.50 8.46
N TRP A 215 -0.17 -10.10 8.33
CA TRP A 215 0.94 -11.02 8.04
C TRP A 215 1.98 -10.93 9.15
N ILE A 216 2.21 -12.05 9.83
CA ILE A 216 3.14 -12.11 10.97
C ILE A 216 4.27 -13.09 10.65
N ALA A 217 5.50 -12.64 10.87
CA ALA A 217 6.67 -13.51 10.88
C ALA A 217 7.30 -13.55 12.26
N GLU A 218 7.86 -14.70 12.64
CA GLU A 218 8.44 -14.91 13.97
C GLU A 218 9.71 -15.76 13.87
N LEU A 219 10.81 -15.27 14.44
CA LEU A 219 12.07 -16.02 14.54
C LEU A 219 12.12 -16.81 15.85
N ARG A 220 12.30 -18.13 15.76
CA ARG A 220 12.52 -19.03 16.90
C ARG A 220 13.90 -19.69 16.86
N PRO A 221 14.50 -19.99 18.03
CA PRO A 221 14.17 -19.40 19.33
C PRO A 221 14.52 -17.89 19.38
N GLY A 222 15.24 -17.36 18.41
CA GLY A 222 15.64 -15.97 18.37
C GLY A 222 16.96 -15.84 17.63
N TYR A 223 17.64 -14.71 17.84
CA TYR A 223 18.90 -14.44 17.18
C TYR A 223 20.05 -15.33 17.70
N SER A 224 20.91 -15.77 16.79
CA SER A 224 22.25 -16.26 17.15
C SER A 224 23.18 -15.12 17.57
N ASP A 225 22.92 -13.92 17.05
CA ASP A 225 23.59 -12.67 17.36
C ASP A 225 22.60 -11.51 17.17
N SER A 226 22.15 -10.92 18.27
CA SER A 226 21.17 -9.83 18.26
C SER A 226 21.77 -8.50 17.83
N MET A 227 23.09 -8.29 17.93
CA MET A 227 23.72 -7.05 17.44
C MET A 227 23.72 -6.99 15.90
N HIS A 228 23.67 -8.14 15.26
CA HIS A 228 23.66 -8.27 13.81
C HIS A 228 22.34 -8.86 13.27
N LEU A 229 21.33 -9.00 14.14
CA LEU A 229 20.00 -9.52 13.84
C LEU A 229 20.04 -10.88 13.10
N ARG A 230 21.00 -11.73 13.47
CA ARG A 230 21.36 -12.92 12.70
C ARG A 230 20.44 -14.10 13.03
N VAL A 231 19.75 -14.60 12.00
CA VAL A 231 19.03 -15.87 12.03
C VAL A 231 20.05 -17.01 12.20
N PRO A 232 19.86 -17.94 13.15
CA PRO A 232 20.75 -19.08 13.29
C PRO A 232 20.75 -19.93 12.00
N SER A 233 21.93 -20.28 11.50
CA SER A 233 22.09 -21.13 10.31
C SER A 233 21.96 -22.63 10.59
N SER A 234 21.80 -22.99 11.86
CA SER A 234 21.63 -24.37 12.33
C SER A 234 20.89 -24.35 13.68
N ASP A 235 20.49 -25.53 14.14
CA ASP A 235 19.93 -25.69 15.48
C ASP A 235 20.93 -25.20 16.54
N LEU A 236 20.44 -24.37 17.46
CA LEU A 236 21.22 -23.85 18.59
C LEU A 236 21.29 -24.82 19.78
N GLY A 237 20.59 -25.97 19.73
CA GLY A 237 20.39 -26.85 20.88
C GLY A 237 19.49 -26.22 21.94
N ALA A 238 18.69 -25.22 21.55
CA ALA A 238 17.70 -24.59 22.41
C ALA A 238 16.49 -25.53 22.61
N PRO A 239 15.66 -25.31 23.65
CA PRO A 239 14.45 -26.11 23.85
C PRO A 239 13.45 -26.04 22.68
N GLU A 240 13.53 -24.98 21.87
CA GLU A 240 12.73 -24.79 20.67
C GLU A 240 13.61 -24.82 19.42
N PRO A 241 13.11 -25.41 18.31
CA PRO A 241 13.86 -25.50 17.07
C PRO A 241 14.07 -24.13 16.41
N THR A 242 15.18 -24.01 15.67
CA THR A 242 15.45 -22.84 14.83
C THR A 242 14.50 -22.83 13.62
N CYS A 243 13.62 -21.82 13.53
CA CYS A 243 12.72 -21.64 12.38
C CYS A 243 12.33 -20.16 12.22
N VAL A 244 11.88 -19.77 11.03
CA VAL A 244 11.24 -18.48 10.76
C VAL A 244 9.83 -18.76 10.26
N ARG A 245 8.86 -18.54 11.13
CA ARG A 245 7.44 -18.79 10.83
C ARG A 245 6.86 -17.65 10.01
N LEU A 246 5.85 -17.97 9.21
CA LEU A 246 4.99 -16.99 8.54
C LEU A 246 3.53 -17.41 8.71
N GLU A 247 2.70 -16.51 9.22
CA GLU A 247 1.30 -16.78 9.55
C GLU A 247 0.39 -15.68 8.97
N ALA A 248 -0.73 -16.07 8.40
CA ALA A 248 -1.84 -15.15 8.11
C ALA A 248 -2.72 -15.04 9.35
N VAL A 249 -3.06 -13.82 9.77
CA VAL A 249 -3.81 -13.54 11.00
C VAL A 249 -5.10 -12.82 10.67
N HIS A 250 -6.21 -13.52 10.84
CA HIS A 250 -7.56 -13.00 10.69
C HIS A 250 -8.04 -12.44 12.02
N VAL A 251 -8.72 -11.30 11.99
CA VAL A 251 -9.28 -10.66 13.19
C VAL A 251 -10.82 -10.59 13.09
N PRO A 252 -11.53 -11.74 13.13
CA PRO A 252 -12.96 -11.79 12.82
C PRO A 252 -13.86 -11.23 13.93
N TYR A 253 -13.42 -11.31 15.19
CA TYR A 253 -14.28 -11.16 16.37
C TYR A 253 -15.57 -11.99 16.24
N ALA A 254 -15.46 -13.32 16.13
CA ALA A 254 -16.63 -14.20 16.01
C ALA A 254 -17.28 -14.39 17.40
N TYR A 255 -18.41 -13.72 17.63
CA TYR A 255 -19.14 -13.71 18.90
C TYR A 255 -19.92 -15.03 19.16
N PRO A 256 -20.31 -15.29 20.42
CA PRO A 256 -21.21 -16.39 20.77
C PRO A 256 -22.45 -16.47 19.88
N GLY A 257 -22.78 -17.67 19.41
CA GLY A 257 -23.91 -17.98 18.55
C GLY A 257 -23.72 -17.59 17.08
N THR A 258 -22.53 -17.18 16.65
CA THR A 258 -22.27 -16.78 15.26
C THR A 258 -21.58 -17.88 14.47
N SER A 259 -21.87 -17.91 13.16
CA SER A 259 -21.07 -18.65 12.18
C SER A 259 -20.32 -17.63 11.31
N THR A 260 -19.01 -17.79 11.17
CA THR A 260 -18.12 -16.84 10.49
C THR A 260 -17.20 -17.58 9.53
N ARG A 261 -17.26 -17.23 8.25
CA ARG A 261 -16.25 -17.60 7.25
C ARG A 261 -15.16 -16.55 7.23
N LEU A 262 -13.91 -16.98 7.36
CA LEU A 262 -12.75 -16.10 7.22
C LEU A 262 -12.44 -15.84 5.75
N PRO A 263 -11.79 -14.70 5.42
CA PRO A 263 -11.31 -14.49 4.06
C PRO A 263 -10.38 -15.60 3.59
N ASP A 264 -10.55 -16.05 2.35
CA ASP A 264 -9.67 -17.06 1.78
C ASP A 264 -8.25 -16.51 1.57
N VAL A 265 -7.24 -17.35 1.85
CA VAL A 265 -5.82 -17.03 1.63
C VAL A 265 -5.24 -17.99 0.60
N ALA A 266 -4.61 -17.48 -0.45
CA ALA A 266 -3.93 -18.27 -1.46
C ALA A 266 -2.41 -18.29 -1.27
N LEU A 267 -1.82 -19.46 -1.47
CA LEU A 267 -0.38 -19.67 -1.61
C LEU A 267 -0.04 -20.02 -3.06
N VAL A 268 1.00 -19.38 -3.59
CA VAL A 268 1.49 -19.59 -4.97
C VAL A 268 3.01 -19.45 -5.00
N VAL A 269 3.71 -20.35 -5.67
CA VAL A 269 5.13 -20.12 -6.02
C VAL A 269 5.21 -19.40 -7.36
N PHE A 270 6.07 -18.39 -7.43
CA PHE A 270 6.32 -17.62 -8.64
C PHE A 270 7.80 -17.61 -9.00
N ASP A 271 8.09 -17.55 -10.30
CA ASP A 271 9.43 -17.36 -10.86
C ASP A 271 9.64 -15.89 -11.24
N GLY A 272 10.78 -15.34 -10.87
CA GLY A 272 11.17 -13.93 -11.04
C GLY A 272 11.24 -13.17 -9.72
N GLY A 273 11.49 -11.86 -9.83
CA GLY A 273 11.54 -10.95 -8.69
C GLY A 273 10.14 -10.60 -8.14
N TRP A 274 10.10 -9.60 -7.26
CA TRP A 274 8.87 -9.13 -6.61
C TRP A 274 7.75 -8.73 -7.60
N GLN A 275 8.10 -8.35 -8.83
CA GLN A 275 7.16 -8.01 -9.89
C GLN A 275 6.29 -9.22 -10.27
N ALA A 276 6.90 -10.41 -10.36
CA ALA A 276 6.18 -11.65 -10.66
C ALA A 276 5.23 -12.04 -9.51
N GLY A 277 5.67 -11.88 -8.26
CA GLY A 277 4.81 -12.09 -7.08
C GLY A 277 3.64 -11.11 -7.01
N ALA A 278 3.87 -9.83 -7.32
CA ALA A 278 2.80 -8.82 -7.37
C ALA A 278 1.82 -9.06 -8.52
N GLU A 279 2.28 -9.63 -9.65
CA GLU A 279 1.41 -9.99 -10.78
C GLU A 279 0.41 -11.10 -10.38
N VAL A 280 0.74 -12.00 -9.44
CA VAL A 280 -0.21 -12.99 -8.90
C VAL A 280 -1.45 -12.29 -8.33
N TYR A 281 -1.25 -11.28 -7.47
CA TYR A 281 -2.36 -10.49 -6.92
C TYR A 281 -3.06 -9.67 -8.01
N ARG A 282 -2.31 -9.01 -8.90
CA ARG A 282 -2.88 -8.19 -9.98
C ARG A 282 -3.77 -9.00 -10.93
N ALA A 283 -3.35 -10.20 -11.30
CA ALA A 283 -4.13 -11.11 -12.13
C ALA A 283 -5.41 -11.53 -11.39
N ARG A 284 -5.29 -11.89 -10.11
CA ARG A 284 -6.43 -12.33 -9.30
C ARG A 284 -7.44 -11.20 -9.03
N ARG A 285 -6.97 -10.01 -8.64
CA ARG A 285 -7.84 -8.85 -8.37
C ARG A 285 -8.65 -8.39 -9.58
N SER A 286 -8.13 -8.63 -10.80
CA SER A 286 -8.82 -8.28 -12.04
C SER A 286 -10.20 -8.95 -12.19
N THR A 287 -10.47 -10.00 -11.40
CA THR A 287 -11.76 -10.69 -11.38
C THR A 287 -12.84 -9.98 -10.56
N TRP A 288 -12.49 -8.99 -9.72
CA TRP A 288 -13.45 -8.29 -8.85
C TRP A 288 -13.28 -6.77 -8.75
N SER A 289 -12.23 -6.20 -9.35
CA SER A 289 -11.94 -4.77 -9.28
C SER A 289 -11.76 -4.15 -10.67
N THR A 290 -12.35 -2.99 -10.88
CA THR A 290 -12.18 -2.18 -12.09
C THR A 290 -11.79 -0.76 -11.70
N PRO A 291 -10.56 -0.31 -11.98
CA PRO A 291 -10.13 1.04 -11.65
C PRO A 291 -10.95 2.14 -12.34
N ALA A 292 -11.19 3.24 -11.63
CA ALA A 292 -11.77 4.46 -12.16
C ALA A 292 -10.87 5.09 -13.23
N VAL A 293 -11.50 5.83 -14.15
CA VAL A 293 -10.82 6.60 -15.19
C VAL A 293 -10.80 8.07 -14.76
N PRO A 294 -9.63 8.75 -14.78
CA PRO A 294 -9.58 10.17 -14.46
C PRO A 294 -10.33 10.99 -15.53
N PRO A 295 -10.88 12.16 -15.17
CA PRO A 295 -11.43 13.08 -16.15
C PRO A 295 -10.36 13.49 -17.17
N ALA A 296 -10.78 13.82 -18.40
CA ALA A 296 -9.86 14.01 -19.53
C ALA A 296 -8.77 15.05 -19.26
N TRP A 297 -9.07 16.09 -18.47
CA TRP A 297 -8.11 17.13 -18.12
C TRP A 297 -6.98 16.64 -17.20
N ALA A 298 -7.20 15.55 -16.44
CA ALA A 298 -6.25 14.96 -15.49
C ALA A 298 -5.59 13.66 -16.02
N ALA A 299 -5.86 13.25 -17.25
CA ALA A 299 -5.37 11.97 -17.79
C ALA A 299 -3.97 12.04 -18.42
N GLY A 300 -3.55 13.21 -18.89
CA GLY A 300 -2.29 13.43 -19.59
C GLY A 300 -1.11 13.81 -18.67
N PRO A 301 0.12 13.89 -19.20
CA PRO A 301 1.25 14.44 -18.46
C PRO A 301 0.92 15.83 -17.90
N ASP A 302 1.17 16.03 -16.61
CA ASP A 302 0.88 17.28 -15.93
C ASP A 302 1.77 17.46 -14.69
N ALA A 303 1.81 18.70 -14.20
CA ALA A 303 2.40 19.05 -12.92
C ALA A 303 1.44 19.96 -12.14
N TRP A 304 1.44 19.79 -10.83
CA TRP A 304 0.60 20.49 -9.89
C TRP A 304 1.46 21.37 -8.98
N MET A 305 0.85 22.41 -8.42
CA MET A 305 1.39 23.13 -7.28
C MET A 305 0.50 22.84 -6.06
N GLN A 306 1.07 22.29 -4.99
CA GLN A 306 0.38 22.26 -3.71
C GLN A 306 0.68 23.57 -2.97
N LEU A 307 -0.38 24.21 -2.46
CA LEU A 307 -0.33 25.53 -1.85
C LEU A 307 -1.10 25.54 -0.53
N HIS A 308 -0.40 25.80 0.57
CA HIS A 308 -1.00 25.97 1.89
C HIS A 308 -1.24 27.43 2.22
N VAL A 309 -2.50 27.75 2.50
CA VAL A 309 -2.94 29.12 2.75
C VAL A 309 -3.23 29.40 4.22
N ASN A 310 -3.47 28.38 5.06
CA ASN A 310 -3.61 28.55 6.50
C ASN A 310 -3.34 27.26 7.30
N SER A 311 -2.72 27.41 8.46
CA SER A 311 -2.37 26.33 9.39
C SER A 311 -3.31 26.28 10.61
N PRO A 312 -3.23 25.23 11.46
CA PRO A 312 -3.96 25.20 12.73
C PRO A 312 -3.68 26.37 13.67
N GLU A 313 -2.54 27.06 13.45
CA GLU A 313 -2.04 28.18 14.25
C GLU A 313 -2.30 29.55 13.59
N ASP A 314 -3.22 29.60 12.61
CA ASP A 314 -3.76 30.83 12.03
C ASP A 314 -2.72 31.71 11.32
N GLU A 315 -1.84 31.11 10.52
CA GLU A 315 -0.86 31.85 9.72
C GLU A 315 -1.48 32.75 8.63
N LEU A 316 -2.68 32.40 8.15
CA LEU A 316 -3.48 33.20 7.20
C LEU A 316 -2.64 33.77 6.03
N ARG A 317 -1.85 32.90 5.40
CA ARG A 317 -0.76 33.25 4.47
C ARG A 317 -1.25 33.94 3.19
N LEU A 318 -2.40 33.51 2.66
CA LEU A 318 -2.90 33.98 1.37
C LEU A 318 -4.44 34.08 1.38
N PRO A 319 -5.03 35.29 1.32
CA PRO A 319 -6.47 35.44 1.14
C PRO A 319 -6.89 34.96 -0.26
N PHE A 320 -8.13 34.47 -0.39
CA PHE A 320 -8.62 33.83 -1.62
C PHE A 320 -8.60 34.75 -2.84
N GLU A 321 -8.86 36.04 -2.67
CA GLU A 321 -8.83 37.03 -3.76
C GLU A 321 -7.46 37.12 -4.46
N ARG A 322 -6.38 36.66 -3.80
CA ARG A 322 -5.03 36.63 -4.35
C ARG A 322 -4.64 35.30 -4.98
N LEU A 323 -5.47 34.26 -4.88
CA LEU A 323 -5.22 32.97 -5.54
C LEU A 323 -5.03 33.10 -7.07
N PRO A 324 -5.73 34.00 -7.80
CA PRO A 324 -5.45 34.26 -9.21
C PRO A 324 -4.02 34.75 -9.51
N GLU A 325 -3.31 35.36 -8.55
CA GLU A 325 -1.89 35.70 -8.72
C GLU A 325 -1.04 34.43 -8.82
N ILE A 326 -1.35 33.42 -8.00
CA ILE A 326 -0.66 32.12 -8.03
C ILE A 326 -1.01 31.36 -9.31
N ALA A 327 -2.26 31.41 -9.76
CA ALA A 327 -2.64 30.79 -11.04
C ALA A 327 -1.89 31.40 -12.24
N ARG A 328 -1.69 32.73 -12.28
CA ARG A 328 -0.86 33.36 -13.32
C ARG A 328 0.59 32.84 -13.29
N SER A 329 1.16 32.68 -12.10
CA SER A 329 2.49 32.08 -11.92
C SER A 329 2.51 30.64 -12.44
N CYS A 330 1.55 29.80 -12.03
CA CYS A 330 1.42 28.42 -12.49
C CYS A 330 1.35 28.33 -14.01
N ALA A 331 0.44 29.09 -14.63
CA ALA A 331 0.27 29.12 -16.08
C ALA A 331 1.57 29.50 -16.81
N SER A 332 2.32 30.50 -16.30
CA SER A 332 3.59 30.92 -16.91
C SER A 332 4.70 29.86 -16.84
N HIS A 333 4.59 28.93 -15.89
CA HIS A 333 5.51 27.80 -15.70
C HIS A 333 4.98 26.48 -16.28
N GLY A 334 3.81 26.48 -16.93
CA GLY A 334 3.19 25.26 -17.49
C GLY A 334 2.55 24.34 -16.44
N VAL A 335 2.37 24.80 -15.21
CA VAL A 335 1.63 24.10 -14.14
C VAL A 335 0.14 24.42 -14.30
N ARG A 336 -0.69 23.38 -14.40
CA ARG A 336 -2.11 23.55 -14.75
C ARG A 336 -3.08 23.30 -13.60
N THR A 337 -2.60 22.89 -12.44
CA THR A 337 -3.46 22.59 -11.29
C THR A 337 -2.85 23.11 -9.99
N ILE A 338 -3.69 23.73 -9.16
CA ILE A 338 -3.38 24.09 -7.78
C ILE A 338 -4.16 23.16 -6.86
N GLN A 339 -3.45 22.44 -5.98
CA GLN A 339 -4.04 21.78 -4.83
C GLN A 339 -4.01 22.75 -3.64
N LEU A 340 -5.17 23.23 -3.21
CA LEU A 340 -5.29 24.24 -2.17
C LEU A 340 -5.49 23.58 -0.80
N VAL A 341 -4.60 23.88 0.15
CA VAL A 341 -4.55 23.27 1.49
C VAL A 341 -4.81 24.33 2.57
N GLY A 342 -5.62 23.98 3.57
CA GLY A 342 -5.95 24.87 4.69
C GLY A 342 -6.88 26.02 4.30
N TRP A 343 -7.75 25.81 3.32
CA TRP A 343 -8.74 26.79 2.89
C TRP A 343 -9.97 26.85 3.82
N ASN A 344 -10.18 25.82 4.63
CA ASN A 344 -11.30 25.70 5.54
C ASN A 344 -11.08 26.44 6.87
N GLU A 345 -12.16 26.67 7.60
CA GLU A 345 -12.15 27.33 8.91
C GLU A 345 -11.21 26.63 9.90
N GLY A 346 -10.19 27.36 10.35
CA GLY A 346 -9.16 26.85 11.25
C GLY A 346 -7.91 26.34 10.54
N GLY A 347 -7.89 26.30 9.21
CA GLY A 347 -6.75 25.85 8.42
C GLY A 347 -6.60 24.33 8.36
N GLN A 348 -5.45 23.87 7.88
CA GLN A 348 -5.13 22.45 7.79
C GLN A 348 -5.18 21.79 9.18
N ASP A 349 -5.67 20.55 9.29
CA ASP A 349 -5.65 19.73 10.53
C ASP A 349 -6.28 20.32 11.80
N ARG A 350 -7.19 21.30 11.66
CA ARG A 350 -7.99 21.84 12.75
C ARG A 350 -9.46 21.84 12.36
N ASN A 351 -10.32 21.65 13.36
CA ASN A 351 -11.78 21.64 13.18
C ASN A 351 -12.34 20.53 12.27
N ASN A 352 -11.54 19.53 11.89
CA ASN A 352 -12.04 18.38 11.11
C ASN A 352 -13.26 17.72 11.81
N PRO A 353 -14.23 17.18 11.05
CA PRO A 353 -14.46 17.35 9.61
C PRO A 353 -15.24 18.66 9.37
N ASN A 354 -14.54 19.74 9.01
CA ASN A 354 -15.17 21.01 8.64
C ASN A 354 -14.49 21.54 7.38
N HIS A 355 -15.25 21.55 6.28
CA HIS A 355 -14.82 22.09 4.99
C HIS A 355 -15.53 23.39 4.62
N THR A 356 -15.91 24.20 5.62
CA THR A 356 -16.42 25.57 5.39
C THR A 356 -15.26 26.52 5.05
N PRO A 357 -15.31 27.31 3.96
CA PRO A 357 -14.26 28.27 3.63
C PRO A 357 -14.03 29.31 4.74
N ASP A 358 -12.77 29.53 5.13
CA ASP A 358 -12.45 30.43 6.24
C ASP A 358 -12.85 31.89 5.93
N PRO A 359 -13.73 32.52 6.73
CA PRO A 359 -14.15 33.91 6.51
C PRO A 359 -12.99 34.90 6.61
N ARG A 360 -11.92 34.56 7.35
CA ARG A 360 -10.72 35.41 7.49
C ARG A 360 -9.85 35.41 6.23
N LEU A 361 -10.01 34.40 5.36
CA LEU A 361 -9.40 34.35 4.03
C LEU A 361 -10.31 34.96 2.94
N GLY A 362 -11.55 35.32 3.28
CA GLY A 362 -12.54 35.93 2.37
C GLY A 362 -13.85 35.15 2.25
N GLY A 363 -13.94 33.94 2.80
CA GLY A 363 -15.16 33.13 2.79
C GLY A 363 -15.54 32.55 1.42
N ALA A 364 -16.74 31.95 1.36
CA ALA A 364 -17.18 31.13 0.23
C ALA A 364 -17.31 31.89 -1.10
N GLU A 365 -17.82 33.13 -1.07
CA GLU A 365 -17.98 33.95 -2.28
C GLU A 365 -16.62 34.28 -2.91
N ALA A 366 -15.65 34.69 -2.08
CA ALA A 366 -14.30 35.01 -2.55
C ALA A 366 -13.59 33.76 -3.11
N LEU A 367 -13.73 32.61 -2.44
CA LEU A 367 -13.15 31.36 -2.92
C LEU A 367 -13.75 30.91 -4.26
N ARG A 368 -15.09 30.96 -4.40
CA ARG A 368 -15.78 30.65 -5.66
C ARG A 368 -15.29 31.54 -6.80
N ALA A 369 -15.25 32.86 -6.57
CA ALA A 369 -14.78 33.82 -7.57
C ALA A 369 -13.31 33.58 -7.96
N ALA A 370 -12.47 33.24 -6.98
CA ALA A 370 -11.07 32.93 -7.20
C ALA A 370 -10.90 31.65 -8.05
N ILE A 371 -11.63 30.58 -7.74
CA ILE A 371 -11.61 29.32 -8.51
C ILE A 371 -12.01 29.58 -9.97
N GLU A 372 -13.07 30.36 -10.20
CA GLU A 372 -13.52 30.71 -11.55
C GLU A 372 -12.46 31.50 -12.33
N GLU A 373 -11.82 32.48 -11.70
CA GLU A 373 -10.72 33.25 -12.32
C GLU A 373 -9.50 32.37 -12.60
N CYS A 374 -9.10 31.48 -11.68
CA CYS A 374 -8.03 30.50 -11.93
C CYS A 374 -8.34 29.65 -13.16
N ARG A 375 -9.57 29.17 -13.29
CA ARG A 375 -10.01 28.38 -14.46
C ARG A 375 -9.94 29.19 -15.75
N ARG A 376 -10.31 30.48 -15.73
CA ARG A 376 -10.16 31.39 -16.88
C ARG A 376 -8.70 31.59 -17.29
N LEU A 377 -7.77 31.49 -16.34
CA LEU A 377 -6.32 31.51 -16.58
C LEU A 377 -5.76 30.15 -17.03
N GLY A 378 -6.60 29.13 -17.19
CA GLY A 378 -6.20 27.78 -17.59
C GLY A 378 -5.67 26.91 -16.44
N VAL A 379 -5.89 27.32 -15.19
CA VAL A 379 -5.44 26.59 -14.00
C VAL A 379 -6.63 26.06 -13.21
N ARG A 380 -6.66 24.76 -12.97
CA ARG A 380 -7.69 24.05 -12.19
C ARG A 380 -7.41 24.18 -10.70
N VAL A 381 -8.45 24.14 -9.88
CA VAL A 381 -8.32 24.15 -8.42
C VAL A 381 -8.91 22.87 -7.84
N VAL A 382 -8.07 22.11 -7.12
CA VAL A 382 -8.43 20.93 -6.36
C VAL A 382 -8.38 21.28 -4.88
N LEU A 383 -9.46 21.04 -4.15
CA LEU A 383 -9.53 21.36 -2.73
C LEU A 383 -9.08 20.17 -1.88
N PHE A 384 -8.17 20.41 -0.95
CA PHE A 384 -7.77 19.43 0.05
C PHE A 384 -8.90 19.23 1.07
N ALA A 385 -9.25 17.99 1.37
CA ALA A 385 -10.29 17.64 2.34
C ALA A 385 -9.85 16.46 3.20
N LYS A 386 -10.52 16.29 4.34
CA LYS A 386 -10.15 15.34 5.39
C LYS A 386 -11.41 14.93 6.17
N PHE A 387 -11.85 13.69 5.95
CA PHE A 387 -13.06 13.13 6.58
C PHE A 387 -12.75 12.01 7.58
N THR A 388 -11.52 11.49 7.61
CA THR A 388 -11.12 10.43 8.55
C THR A 388 -11.22 10.85 10.01
N TRP A 389 -11.08 12.15 10.30
CA TRP A 389 -10.82 12.65 11.64
C TRP A 389 -11.87 13.63 12.17
N ALA A 390 -12.09 13.60 13.47
CA ALA A 390 -12.63 14.70 14.24
C ALA A 390 -11.55 15.34 15.13
N ASP A 391 -11.48 16.69 15.13
CA ASP A 391 -10.62 17.43 16.05
C ASP A 391 -11.22 17.41 17.46
N ARG A 392 -10.60 16.63 18.36
CA ARG A 392 -11.04 16.40 19.74
C ARG A 392 -11.11 17.68 20.57
N THR A 393 -10.40 18.73 20.15
CA THR A 393 -10.34 19.99 20.89
C THR A 393 -11.59 20.85 20.70
N THR A 394 -12.43 20.57 19.71
CA THR A 394 -13.63 21.35 19.36
C THR A 394 -14.84 21.06 20.25
N GLU A 395 -15.77 22.00 20.33
CA GLU A 395 -17.07 21.79 20.97
C GLU A 395 -17.90 20.77 20.18
N ARG A 396 -17.95 20.90 18.85
CA ARG A 396 -18.65 19.99 17.93
C ARG A 396 -18.26 18.53 18.15
N TYR A 397 -16.98 18.24 18.40
CA TYR A 397 -16.58 16.88 18.76
C TYR A 397 -17.28 16.41 20.04
N ARG A 398 -17.23 17.20 21.11
CA ARG A 398 -17.75 16.82 22.43
C ARG A 398 -19.26 16.68 22.48
N THR A 399 -19.99 17.36 21.58
CA THR A 399 -21.45 17.36 21.58
C THR A 399 -22.05 16.48 20.49
N ASP A 400 -21.44 16.43 19.30
CA ASP A 400 -22.10 15.91 18.09
C ASP A 400 -21.35 14.75 17.43
N LEU A 401 -20.02 14.68 17.57
CA LEU A 401 -19.19 13.70 16.83
C LEU A 401 -18.62 12.60 17.71
N VAL A 402 -18.47 12.79 19.03
CA VAL A 402 -17.90 11.77 19.93
C VAL A 402 -18.66 10.44 19.86
N ASP A 403 -19.98 10.52 19.63
CA ASP A 403 -20.82 9.33 19.51
C ASP A 403 -20.59 8.60 18.19
N GLU A 404 -19.99 9.22 17.17
CA GLU A 404 -19.72 8.64 15.84
C GLU A 404 -18.25 8.19 15.67
N SER A 405 -17.42 8.34 16.71
CA SER A 405 -16.00 7.96 16.67
C SER A 405 -15.81 6.45 16.69
N ILE A 406 -14.76 5.94 16.06
CA ILE A 406 -14.38 4.54 16.21
C ILE A 406 -13.98 4.27 17.67
N LYS A 407 -14.61 3.28 18.30
CA LYS A 407 -14.33 2.88 19.70
C LYS A 407 -13.64 1.52 19.77
N ASP A 408 -12.72 1.42 20.73
CA ASP A 408 -11.98 0.22 21.07
C ASP A 408 -12.84 -0.79 21.85
N PRO A 409 -12.34 -2.01 22.16
CA PRO A 409 -13.10 -3.02 22.89
C PRO A 409 -13.57 -2.60 24.29
N TYR A 410 -13.03 -1.51 24.85
CA TYR A 410 -13.36 -1.00 26.18
C TYR A 410 -14.36 0.15 26.11
N GLY A 411 -14.78 0.55 24.90
CA GLY A 411 -15.72 1.64 24.67
C GLY A 411 -15.08 3.01 24.63
N ASP A 412 -13.74 3.10 24.60
CA ASP A 412 -13.03 4.36 24.50
C ASP A 412 -12.74 4.70 23.02
N PRO A 413 -12.87 5.97 22.61
CA PRO A 413 -12.44 6.39 21.29
C PRO A 413 -10.94 6.16 21.09
N TYR A 414 -10.57 5.68 19.91
CA TYR A 414 -9.17 5.74 19.48
C TYR A 414 -8.71 7.20 19.37
N VAL A 415 -7.44 7.47 19.67
CA VAL A 415 -6.88 8.83 19.62
C VAL A 415 -5.54 8.80 18.90
N PHE A 416 -5.41 9.67 17.91
CA PHE A 416 -4.13 10.06 17.32
C PHE A 416 -3.67 11.38 17.95
N GLU A 417 -2.38 11.51 18.20
CA GLU A 417 -1.82 12.66 18.92
C GLU A 417 -1.99 14.00 18.17
N GLY A 418 -2.06 13.93 16.83
CA GLY A 418 -2.21 15.08 15.95
C GLY A 418 -0.88 15.57 15.38
N PHE A 419 -0.95 16.53 14.46
CA PHE A 419 0.21 17.06 13.74
C PHE A 419 0.80 18.31 14.41
N MET A 420 2.10 18.51 14.20
CA MET A 420 2.87 19.64 14.74
C MET A 420 3.18 20.65 13.64
N TYR A 421 3.01 21.94 13.91
CA TYR A 421 3.22 23.01 12.93
C TYR A 421 4.33 23.98 13.34
N ASN A 422 4.03 25.24 13.65
CA ASN A 422 4.99 26.35 13.63
C ASN A 422 5.61 26.64 15.00
N THR A 423 4.82 26.58 16.07
CA THR A 423 5.36 26.94 17.39
C THR A 423 6.16 25.80 18.00
N VAL A 424 7.21 26.14 18.74
CA VAL A 424 8.01 25.16 19.50
C VAL A 424 7.13 24.38 20.47
N SER A 425 6.09 25.00 21.03
CA SER A 425 5.12 24.31 21.89
C SER A 425 4.39 23.18 21.16
N GLN A 426 3.98 23.38 19.90
CA GLN A 426 3.45 22.29 19.09
C GLN A 426 4.52 21.27 18.71
N MET A 427 5.72 21.70 18.30
CA MET A 427 6.83 20.79 17.95
C MET A 427 7.28 19.90 19.13
N LEU A 428 7.02 20.33 20.36
CA LEU A 428 7.27 19.56 21.58
C LEU A 428 6.05 18.75 22.06
N GLY A 429 4.95 18.73 21.31
CA GLY A 429 3.74 17.99 21.68
C GLY A 429 2.88 18.64 22.77
N ILE A 430 3.20 19.88 23.21
CA ILE A 430 2.57 20.50 24.39
C ILE A 430 1.16 20.99 24.09
N SER A 431 0.95 21.59 22.93
CA SER A 431 -0.31 22.20 22.51
C SER A 431 -0.81 21.64 21.17
N ILE A 432 -0.53 20.36 20.92
CA ILE A 432 -1.04 19.62 19.75
C ILE A 432 -2.55 19.42 19.86
N ARG A 433 -3.19 19.18 18.72
CA ARG A 433 -4.63 18.95 18.61
C ARG A 433 -4.89 17.47 18.32
N PRO A 434 -5.30 16.67 19.33
CA PRO A 434 -5.57 15.26 19.12
C PRO A 434 -6.72 15.04 18.14
N LEU A 435 -6.55 14.07 17.26
CA LEU A 435 -7.53 13.67 16.27
C LEU A 435 -8.14 12.32 16.66
N VAL A 436 -9.44 12.17 16.43
CA VAL A 436 -10.19 10.94 16.73
C VAL A 436 -10.71 10.38 15.41
N PRO A 437 -10.42 9.12 15.05
CA PRO A 437 -10.90 8.55 13.80
C PRO A 437 -12.40 8.28 13.88
N MET A 438 -13.08 8.53 12.76
CA MET A 438 -14.54 8.53 12.67
C MET A 438 -15.04 7.28 11.95
N CYS A 439 -16.14 6.69 12.44
CA CYS A 439 -16.64 5.44 11.89
C CYS A 439 -17.50 5.71 10.65
N PHE A 440 -17.01 5.36 9.46
CA PHE A 440 -17.77 5.54 8.20
C PHE A 440 -18.98 4.60 8.07
N ALA A 441 -19.11 3.59 8.94
CA ALA A 441 -20.33 2.80 9.00
C ALA A 441 -21.50 3.59 9.61
N SER A 442 -21.24 4.62 10.42
CA SER A 442 -22.30 5.48 10.96
C SER A 442 -22.99 6.27 9.85
N ASP A 443 -24.30 6.04 9.68
CA ASP A 443 -25.15 6.79 8.77
C ASP A 443 -25.10 8.29 9.05
N ARG A 444 -25.18 8.68 10.33
CA ARG A 444 -25.14 10.08 10.74
C ARG A 444 -23.82 10.74 10.39
N TYR A 445 -22.70 10.03 10.53
CA TYR A 445 -21.41 10.56 10.15
C TYR A 445 -21.27 10.71 8.64
N ARG A 446 -21.75 9.72 7.86
CA ARG A 446 -21.78 9.82 6.40
C ARG A 446 -22.63 10.99 5.91
N GLU A 447 -23.80 11.22 6.52
CA GLU A 447 -24.64 12.39 6.21
C GLU A 447 -23.90 13.73 6.43
N ILE A 448 -23.11 13.83 7.51
CA ILE A 448 -22.26 15.01 7.76
C ILE A 448 -21.22 15.17 6.65
N CYS A 449 -20.55 14.09 6.29
CA CYS A 449 -19.52 14.10 5.26
C CYS A 449 -20.10 14.41 3.87
N ASP A 450 -21.28 13.87 3.54
CA ASP A 450 -21.97 14.11 2.27
C ASP A 450 -22.31 15.59 2.09
N LEU A 451 -22.74 16.28 3.15
CA LEU A 451 -23.00 17.71 3.12
C LEU A 451 -21.73 18.53 2.85
N ASP A 452 -20.62 18.20 3.52
CA ASP A 452 -19.34 18.90 3.32
C ASP A 452 -18.74 18.60 1.93
N ALA A 453 -18.85 17.36 1.45
CA ALA A 453 -18.43 16.98 0.11
C ALA A 453 -19.27 17.67 -0.98
N ALA A 454 -20.60 17.75 -0.80
CA ALA A 454 -21.48 18.50 -1.69
C ALA A 454 -21.12 19.99 -1.71
N ALA A 455 -20.81 20.58 -0.56
CA ALA A 455 -20.38 21.97 -0.47
C ALA A 455 -19.06 22.24 -1.24
N ILE A 456 -18.11 21.29 -1.22
CA ILE A 456 -16.87 21.38 -2.00
C ILE A 456 -17.16 21.41 -3.51
N VAL A 457 -18.04 20.52 -3.98
CA VAL A 457 -18.47 20.51 -5.38
C VAL A 457 -19.19 21.81 -5.73
N ASP A 458 -20.08 22.26 -4.85
CA ASP A 458 -20.87 23.47 -5.04
C ASP A 458 -20.03 24.73 -5.06
N LEU A 459 -18.85 24.80 -4.42
CA LEU A 459 -17.88 25.91 -4.56
C LEU A 459 -17.37 26.05 -6.00
N GLY A 460 -17.60 25.05 -6.85
CA GLY A 460 -17.15 25.01 -8.23
C GLY A 460 -15.70 24.56 -8.35
N ALA A 461 -15.17 23.81 -7.39
CA ALA A 461 -13.85 23.18 -7.50
C ALA A 461 -13.81 22.17 -8.66
N ASP A 462 -12.63 21.97 -9.24
CA ASP A 462 -12.43 20.99 -10.33
C ASP A 462 -12.21 19.57 -9.79
N GLY A 463 -11.89 19.45 -8.50
CA GLY A 463 -11.72 18.18 -7.82
C GLY A 463 -11.50 18.36 -6.33
N MET A 464 -11.36 17.22 -5.65
CA MET A 464 -10.99 17.12 -4.26
C MET A 464 -9.84 16.12 -4.10
N LEU A 465 -8.90 16.45 -3.22
CA LEU A 465 -7.97 15.47 -2.69
C LEU A 465 -8.38 15.13 -1.26
N PHE A 466 -8.79 13.88 -1.02
CA PHE A 466 -9.07 13.38 0.32
C PHE A 466 -7.78 12.86 0.95
N ASP A 467 -7.25 13.66 1.88
CA ASP A 467 -6.09 13.35 2.71
C ASP A 467 -6.41 12.27 3.74
N GLU A 468 -5.43 11.39 3.96
CA GLU A 468 -5.48 10.25 4.87
C GLU A 468 -6.65 9.29 4.61
N CYS A 469 -7.13 9.21 3.35
CA CYS A 469 -8.22 8.32 2.98
C CYS A 469 -7.85 6.83 3.12
N LEU A 470 -6.56 6.50 3.05
CA LEU A 470 -6.05 5.13 3.10
C LEU A 470 -6.04 4.50 4.51
N HIS A 471 -6.30 5.26 5.59
CA HIS A 471 -6.26 4.73 6.96
C HIS A 471 -7.25 5.40 7.92
N HIS A 472 -7.46 4.75 9.07
CA HIS A 472 -8.29 5.21 10.20
C HIS A 472 -7.45 5.46 11.46
N GLY A 473 -6.29 6.08 11.28
CA GLY A 473 -5.33 6.27 12.38
C GLY A 473 -4.88 4.95 13.02
N PRO A 474 -4.93 4.82 14.36
CA PRO A 474 -4.56 3.60 15.05
C PRO A 474 -5.66 2.52 15.03
N ALA A 475 -6.84 2.81 14.46
CA ALA A 475 -7.95 1.88 14.43
C ALA A 475 -7.92 0.95 13.20
N LEU A 476 -8.17 -0.34 13.45
CA LEU A 476 -8.46 -1.32 12.40
C LEU A 476 -9.92 -1.79 12.43
N VAL A 477 -10.53 -1.76 13.61
CA VAL A 477 -11.89 -2.23 13.86
C VAL A 477 -12.63 -1.29 14.82
N CYS A 478 -13.96 -1.31 14.78
CA CYS A 478 -14.84 -0.57 15.70
C CYS A 478 -15.70 -1.53 16.54
N PHE A 479 -15.89 -1.23 17.82
CA PHE A 479 -16.73 -2.00 18.75
C PHE A 479 -18.05 -1.34 19.10
N ASP A 480 -18.29 -0.11 18.67
CA ASP A 480 -19.55 0.57 18.95
C ASP A 480 -20.64 0.14 17.95
N THR A 481 -21.55 -0.71 18.41
CA THR A 481 -22.62 -1.24 17.57
C THR A 481 -23.71 -0.22 17.27
N THR A 482 -23.71 0.96 17.89
CA THR A 482 -24.65 2.03 17.58
C THR A 482 -24.41 2.63 16.19
N HIS A 483 -23.24 2.39 15.57
CA HIS A 483 -22.92 2.80 14.20
C HIS A 483 -23.45 1.85 13.11
N GLY A 484 -24.29 0.87 13.47
CA GLY A 484 -24.93 -0.01 12.47
C GLY A 484 -24.09 -1.19 11.98
N HIS A 485 -23.00 -1.51 12.66
CA HIS A 485 -22.17 -2.67 12.37
C HIS A 485 -22.05 -3.63 13.57
N ARG A 486 -21.53 -4.84 13.30
CA ARG A 486 -21.21 -5.82 14.36
C ARG A 486 -20.03 -5.33 15.22
N PRO A 487 -19.89 -5.72 16.49
CA PRO A 487 -18.71 -5.34 17.27
C PRO A 487 -17.44 -6.00 16.69
N GLY A 488 -16.34 -5.26 16.66
CA GLY A 488 -15.10 -5.70 16.00
C GLY A 488 -15.15 -5.65 14.47
N HIS A 489 -16.08 -4.89 13.88
CA HIS A 489 -16.17 -4.75 12.42
C HIS A 489 -15.02 -3.90 11.87
N SER A 490 -14.53 -4.23 10.67
CA SER A 490 -13.47 -3.47 10.00
C SER A 490 -13.83 -2.00 9.80
N ALA A 491 -12.91 -1.11 10.17
CA ALA A 491 -13.04 0.33 9.95
C ALA A 491 -13.09 0.72 8.47
N PHE A 492 -12.53 -0.14 7.59
CA PHE A 492 -12.44 0.09 6.14
C PHE A 492 -13.67 -0.34 5.35
N SER A 493 -14.64 -0.99 6.01
CA SER A 493 -15.82 -1.60 5.38
C SER A 493 -16.69 -0.63 4.58
N HIS A 494 -16.66 0.67 4.95
CA HIS A 494 -17.50 1.71 4.36
C HIS A 494 -16.70 2.80 3.63
N ASP A 495 -15.38 2.64 3.47
CA ASP A 495 -14.53 3.61 2.77
C ASP A 495 -15.01 3.87 1.34
N LEU A 496 -15.32 2.80 0.60
CA LEU A 496 -15.82 2.90 -0.77
C LEU A 496 -17.23 3.48 -0.82
N ALA A 497 -18.12 3.06 0.09
CA ALA A 497 -19.48 3.55 0.14
C ALA A 497 -19.54 5.07 0.41
N LEU A 498 -18.64 5.58 1.27
CA LEU A 498 -18.52 7.01 1.53
C LEU A 498 -18.15 7.78 0.25
N ILE A 499 -17.06 7.40 -0.42
CA ILE A 499 -16.61 8.12 -1.61
C ILE A 499 -17.54 7.94 -2.82
N GLU A 500 -18.22 6.79 -2.94
CA GLU A 500 -19.26 6.57 -3.95
C GLU A 500 -20.42 7.55 -3.76
N GLY A 501 -20.84 7.80 -2.51
CA GLY A 501 -21.85 8.80 -2.17
C GLY A 501 -21.45 10.20 -2.61
N PHE A 502 -20.21 10.61 -2.35
CA PHE A 502 -19.69 11.90 -2.84
C PHE A 502 -19.70 11.94 -4.38
N ALA A 503 -19.21 10.86 -5.00
CA ALA A 503 -19.11 10.76 -6.45
C ALA A 503 -20.47 10.80 -7.15
N ASP A 504 -21.52 10.23 -6.55
CA ASP A 504 -22.89 10.34 -7.04
C ASP A 504 -23.36 11.79 -7.12
N TYR A 505 -23.16 12.57 -6.05
CA TYR A 505 -23.50 13.99 -6.08
C TYR A 505 -22.71 14.74 -7.16
N ALA A 506 -21.39 14.58 -7.18
CA ALA A 506 -20.53 15.26 -8.16
C ALA A 506 -20.91 14.92 -9.60
N ARG A 507 -21.27 13.67 -9.92
CA ARG A 507 -21.72 13.28 -11.26
C ARG A 507 -22.94 14.09 -11.75
N THR A 508 -23.80 14.54 -10.82
CA THR A 508 -24.97 15.36 -11.17
C THR A 508 -24.65 16.83 -11.42
N VAL A 509 -23.60 17.36 -10.77
CA VAL A 509 -23.25 18.79 -10.80
C VAL A 509 -22.08 19.07 -11.75
N ASN A 510 -21.03 18.26 -11.68
CA ASN A 510 -19.81 18.34 -12.46
C ASN A 510 -19.27 16.92 -12.78
N PRO A 511 -19.63 16.32 -13.93
CA PRO A 511 -19.18 14.98 -14.30
C PRO A 511 -17.67 14.87 -14.55
N ASP A 512 -16.96 16.00 -14.70
CA ASP A 512 -15.50 16.06 -14.86
C ASP A 512 -14.77 16.29 -13.53
N PHE A 513 -15.46 16.20 -12.39
CA PHE A 513 -14.87 16.37 -11.06
C PHE A 513 -13.87 15.25 -10.76
N LEU A 514 -12.66 15.62 -10.35
CA LEU A 514 -11.61 14.67 -9.98
C LEU A 514 -11.69 14.30 -8.50
N TYR A 515 -11.79 12.99 -8.22
CA TYR A 515 -11.48 12.44 -6.90
C TYR A 515 -10.03 11.97 -6.85
N ALA A 516 -9.24 12.60 -5.99
CA ALA A 516 -7.90 12.19 -5.65
C ALA A 516 -7.84 11.74 -4.18
N GLY A 517 -6.98 10.79 -3.87
CA GLY A 517 -6.73 10.36 -2.50
C GLY A 517 -5.25 10.41 -2.15
N GLU A 518 -4.94 10.40 -0.85
CA GLU A 518 -3.59 10.17 -0.37
C GLU A 518 -3.29 8.67 -0.34
N ALA A 519 -2.20 8.25 -0.99
CA ALA A 519 -1.62 6.91 -0.96
C ALA A 519 -2.65 5.77 -0.99
N CYS A 520 -3.65 5.90 -1.88
CA CYS A 520 -4.77 4.97 -2.00
C CYS A 520 -4.32 3.51 -1.97
N TYR A 521 -5.01 2.68 -1.17
CA TYR A 521 -4.86 1.23 -1.25
C TYR A 521 -5.64 0.66 -2.46
N ASP A 522 -5.41 -0.60 -2.82
CA ASP A 522 -5.88 -1.20 -4.10
C ASP A 522 -7.36 -0.94 -4.41
N GLY A 523 -8.25 -1.28 -3.48
CA GLY A 523 -9.70 -1.13 -3.66
C GLY A 523 -10.16 0.31 -3.87
N GLN A 524 -9.43 1.30 -3.33
CA GLN A 524 -9.79 2.72 -3.47
C GLN A 524 -9.66 3.21 -4.92
N PHE A 525 -8.83 2.59 -5.74
CA PHE A 525 -8.71 2.97 -7.14
C PHE A 525 -9.98 2.71 -7.97
N GLU A 526 -10.98 2.00 -7.45
CA GLU A 526 -12.31 1.89 -8.09
C GLU A 526 -13.07 3.21 -8.13
N VAL A 527 -12.70 4.18 -7.28
CA VAL A 527 -13.35 5.50 -7.20
C VAL A 527 -12.35 6.66 -7.28
N TYR A 528 -11.13 6.49 -6.76
CA TYR A 528 -10.04 7.46 -6.84
C TYR A 528 -9.12 7.15 -8.03
N PRO A 529 -9.31 7.73 -9.22
CA PRO A 529 -8.41 7.51 -10.35
C PRO A 529 -7.02 8.16 -10.18
N PHE A 530 -6.84 8.95 -9.12
CA PHE A 530 -5.64 9.73 -8.84
C PHE A 530 -5.20 9.54 -7.39
N SER A 531 -3.91 9.31 -7.17
CA SER A 531 -3.31 9.15 -5.84
C SER A 531 -2.05 9.99 -5.68
N TYR A 532 -1.97 10.71 -4.57
CA TYR A 532 -0.80 11.49 -4.16
C TYR A 532 0.00 10.75 -3.09
N HIS A 533 1.33 10.77 -3.18
CA HIS A 533 2.21 10.14 -2.19
C HIS A 533 3.59 10.83 -2.14
N ARG A 534 4.50 10.25 -1.35
CA ARG A 534 5.89 10.65 -1.16
C ARG A 534 6.74 9.46 -1.58
N SER A 535 7.75 9.69 -2.39
CA SER A 535 8.61 8.64 -2.92
C SER A 535 10.08 8.91 -2.60
N TYR A 536 10.38 9.29 -1.36
CA TYR A 536 11.68 9.82 -0.91
C TYR A 536 12.71 8.73 -0.60
N GLU A 537 12.86 7.77 -1.50
CA GLU A 537 13.75 6.63 -1.32
C GLU A 537 14.56 6.36 -2.58
N LEU A 538 15.87 6.17 -2.41
CA LEU A 538 16.75 5.83 -3.53
C LEU A 538 16.37 4.47 -4.13
N ASP A 539 16.05 3.50 -3.26
CA ASP A 539 15.66 2.14 -3.63
C ASP A 539 14.13 1.99 -3.72
N HIS A 540 13.43 3.03 -4.21
CA HIS A 540 11.97 3.04 -4.30
C HIS A 540 11.43 1.85 -5.11
N LEU A 541 10.56 1.05 -4.48
CA LEU A 541 9.84 -0.08 -5.10
C LEU A 541 8.40 0.35 -5.45
N PRO A 542 8.07 0.55 -6.75
CA PRO A 542 6.86 1.23 -7.19
C PRO A 542 5.63 0.30 -7.25
N LEU A 543 5.28 -0.34 -6.12
CA LEU A 543 4.22 -1.37 -6.08
C LEU A 543 2.88 -0.87 -6.61
N THR A 544 2.39 0.27 -6.13
CA THR A 544 1.08 0.80 -6.58
C THR A 544 1.08 1.12 -8.07
N ARG A 545 2.22 1.57 -8.63
CA ARG A 545 2.35 1.78 -10.08
C ARG A 545 2.29 0.46 -10.84
N LEU A 546 2.88 -0.63 -10.32
CA LEU A 546 2.79 -1.95 -10.94
C LEU A 546 1.35 -2.52 -10.89
N LEU A 547 0.66 -2.37 -9.75
CA LEU A 547 -0.73 -2.82 -9.59
C LEU A 547 -1.74 -1.99 -10.39
N HIS A 548 -1.44 -0.70 -10.58
CA HIS A 548 -2.25 0.27 -11.34
C HIS A 548 -1.41 1.02 -12.37
N PRO A 549 -1.00 0.38 -13.48
CA PRO A 549 -0.11 0.98 -14.47
C PRO A 549 -0.69 2.24 -15.14
N LYS A 550 -2.03 2.36 -15.16
CA LYS A 550 -2.75 3.48 -15.77
C LYS A 550 -3.25 4.55 -14.78
N ALA A 551 -3.22 4.30 -13.47
CA ALA A 551 -3.66 5.30 -12.48
C ALA A 551 -2.75 6.53 -12.51
N GLN A 552 -3.32 7.69 -12.16
CA GLN A 552 -2.54 8.91 -12.02
C GLN A 552 -1.90 8.89 -10.64
N LEU A 553 -0.57 8.89 -10.59
CA LEU A 553 0.19 8.83 -9.35
C LEU A 553 1.09 10.05 -9.30
N MET A 554 0.99 10.84 -8.24
CA MET A 554 1.72 12.09 -8.06
C MET A 554 2.65 11.99 -6.87
N THR A 555 3.87 12.49 -7.02
CA THR A 555 4.84 12.58 -5.93
C THR A 555 5.24 14.02 -5.67
N ALA A 556 5.55 14.31 -4.41
CA ALA A 556 5.91 15.64 -3.98
C ALA A 556 7.37 16.01 -4.27
N ILE A 557 7.59 17.24 -4.73
CA ILE A 557 8.88 17.79 -5.13
C ILE A 557 9.22 18.97 -4.21
N THR A 558 10.21 18.78 -3.34
CA THR A 558 10.55 19.72 -2.25
C THR A 558 11.97 20.27 -2.30
N GLY A 559 12.83 19.77 -3.19
CA GLY A 559 14.17 20.32 -3.39
C GLY A 559 14.20 21.57 -4.27
N PHE A 560 15.12 22.50 -3.97
CA PHE A 560 15.34 23.74 -4.75
C PHE A 560 16.14 23.53 -6.05
N ASN A 561 16.85 22.41 -6.14
CA ASN A 561 17.50 21.89 -7.34
C ASN A 561 17.23 20.38 -7.43
N GLU A 562 15.94 20.04 -7.46
CA GLU A 562 15.48 18.66 -7.34
C GLU A 562 15.58 17.95 -8.68
N ARG A 563 16.69 17.23 -8.87
CA ARG A 563 16.91 16.42 -10.08
C ARG A 563 16.62 14.95 -9.86
N ASN A 564 16.91 14.43 -8.68
CA ASN A 564 16.74 13.00 -8.38
C ASN A 564 15.28 12.61 -8.33
N LEU A 565 14.44 13.35 -7.59
CA LEU A 565 13.00 13.01 -7.56
C LEU A 565 12.29 13.28 -8.89
N VAL A 566 12.73 14.27 -9.68
CA VAL A 566 12.22 14.47 -11.04
C VAL A 566 12.64 13.32 -11.97
N GLY A 567 13.87 12.84 -11.84
CA GLY A 567 14.35 11.64 -12.52
C GLY A 567 13.57 10.39 -12.13
N GLN A 568 13.32 10.20 -10.84
CA GLN A 568 12.47 9.12 -10.34
C GLN A 568 11.04 9.23 -10.87
N ALA A 569 10.48 10.43 -10.96
CA ALA A 569 9.16 10.66 -11.55
C ALA A 569 9.12 10.28 -13.03
N LEU A 570 10.18 10.55 -13.80
CA LEU A 570 10.32 10.03 -15.17
C LEU A 570 10.34 8.49 -15.17
N VAL A 571 11.19 7.87 -14.34
CA VAL A 571 11.35 6.41 -14.31
C VAL A 571 10.06 5.70 -13.90
N ARG A 572 9.29 6.25 -12.95
CA ARG A 572 8.11 5.60 -12.35
C ARG A 572 6.77 6.13 -12.87
N ARG A 573 6.79 7.01 -13.87
CA ARG A 573 5.60 7.66 -14.45
C ARG A 573 4.79 8.38 -13.36
N TYR A 574 5.44 9.25 -12.60
CA TYR A 574 4.78 10.10 -11.60
C TYR A 574 4.58 11.52 -12.11
N LEU A 575 3.44 12.13 -11.73
CA LEU A 575 3.21 13.56 -11.82
C LEU A 575 4.03 14.27 -10.74
N LEU A 576 4.38 15.52 -11.00
CA LEU A 576 5.10 16.37 -10.05
C LEU A 576 4.10 17.22 -9.25
N SER A 577 4.14 17.14 -7.93
CA SER A 577 3.54 18.16 -7.04
C SER A 577 4.65 19.08 -6.54
N TYR A 578 4.73 20.32 -7.04
CA TYR A 578 5.73 21.28 -6.60
C TYR A 578 5.35 21.86 -5.23
N GLU A 579 6.28 21.76 -4.27
CA GLU A 579 6.06 22.11 -2.87
C GLU A 579 7.17 22.99 -2.29
N PRO A 580 7.40 24.20 -2.84
CA PRO A 580 8.38 25.14 -2.30
C PRO A 580 8.15 25.44 -0.82
N TYR A 581 9.21 25.35 -0.02
CA TYR A 581 9.15 25.44 1.45
C TYR A 581 8.13 24.49 2.09
N HIS A 582 7.98 23.27 1.57
CA HIS A 582 6.89 22.35 1.93
C HIS A 582 5.54 23.04 1.71
N PHE A 583 5.25 23.32 0.43
CA PHE A 583 3.99 23.90 -0.10
C PHE A 583 3.59 25.27 0.48
N LYS A 584 4.54 26.02 1.02
CA LYS A 584 4.36 27.34 1.67
C LYS A 584 4.90 28.52 0.84
N GLY A 585 5.62 28.23 -0.25
CA GLY A 585 6.23 29.20 -1.16
C GLY A 585 5.53 29.31 -2.51
N ARG A 586 6.27 29.80 -3.51
CA ARG A 586 5.85 29.99 -4.90
C ARG A 586 6.78 29.27 -5.87
N LEU A 587 6.32 29.04 -7.10
CA LEU A 587 7.13 28.36 -8.11
C LEU A 587 8.41 29.14 -8.44
N GLU A 588 8.39 30.47 -8.34
CA GLU A 588 9.58 31.31 -8.53
C GLU A 588 10.67 31.08 -7.48
N ASP A 589 10.34 30.48 -6.33
CA ASP A 589 11.32 30.12 -5.32
C ASP A 589 12.18 28.90 -5.75
N PHE A 590 11.69 28.10 -6.72
CA PHE A 590 12.28 26.85 -7.22
C PHE A 590 12.74 26.93 -8.70
N PRO A 591 13.48 27.94 -9.14
CA PRO A 591 13.72 28.16 -10.58
C PRO A 591 14.45 26.99 -11.26
N ALA A 592 15.43 26.36 -10.58
CA ALA A 592 16.17 25.21 -11.14
C ALA A 592 15.28 23.96 -11.25
N THR A 593 14.54 23.64 -10.18
CA THR A 593 13.60 22.51 -10.15
C THR A 593 12.49 22.66 -11.19
N ILE A 594 11.90 23.86 -11.31
CA ILE A 594 10.85 24.13 -12.31
C ILE A 594 11.38 24.00 -13.72
N ALA A 595 12.57 24.52 -14.01
CA ALA A 595 13.19 24.37 -15.33
C ALA A 595 13.40 22.89 -15.68
N TYR A 596 13.94 22.10 -14.75
CA TYR A 596 14.21 20.68 -14.98
C TYR A 596 12.93 19.85 -15.13
N GLY A 597 11.94 20.06 -14.25
CA GLY A 597 10.65 19.38 -14.33
C GLY A 597 9.87 19.70 -15.61
N ARG A 598 9.94 20.95 -16.09
CA ARG A 598 9.36 21.32 -17.40
C ARG A 598 10.02 20.58 -18.57
N SER A 599 11.35 20.47 -18.56
CA SER A 599 12.05 19.69 -19.60
C SER A 599 11.64 18.21 -19.56
N MET A 600 11.45 17.67 -18.36
CA MET A 600 10.98 16.30 -18.16
C MET A 600 9.55 16.11 -18.70
N ASP A 601 8.62 16.99 -18.37
CA ASP A 601 7.24 16.92 -18.88
C ASP A 601 7.16 17.11 -20.40
N ALA A 602 8.01 17.98 -20.97
CA ALA A 602 8.11 18.16 -22.42
C ALA A 602 8.61 16.89 -23.11
N LEU A 603 9.63 16.25 -22.55
CA LEU A 603 10.17 14.98 -23.03
C LEU A 603 9.10 13.87 -22.98
N ARG A 604 8.42 13.76 -21.83
CA ARG A 604 7.34 12.77 -21.62
C ARG A 604 6.14 13.01 -22.52
N THR A 605 5.80 14.26 -22.80
CA THR A 605 4.72 14.63 -23.73
C THR A 605 5.08 14.26 -25.16
N THR A 606 6.33 14.51 -25.57
CA THR A 606 6.82 14.18 -26.92
C THR A 606 6.82 12.67 -27.15
N TRP A 607 7.25 11.90 -26.15
CA TRP A 607 7.34 10.43 -26.22
C TRP A 607 6.25 9.73 -25.42
N ARG A 608 5.06 10.35 -25.35
CA ARG A 608 3.95 9.89 -24.51
C ARG A 608 3.52 8.47 -24.80
N GLU A 609 3.62 8.04 -26.06
CA GLU A 609 3.26 6.70 -26.50
C GLU A 609 3.98 5.59 -25.71
N TRP A 610 5.23 5.84 -25.32
CA TRP A 610 6.01 4.93 -24.47
C TRP A 610 5.87 5.31 -22.99
N PHE A 611 6.27 6.53 -22.63
CA PHE A 611 6.55 6.89 -21.23
C PHE A 611 5.34 7.47 -20.48
N TRP A 612 4.16 7.44 -21.11
CA TRP A 612 2.90 7.83 -20.46
C TRP A 612 1.74 6.90 -20.76
N ASP A 613 1.50 6.56 -22.02
CA ASP A 613 0.40 5.70 -22.44
C ASP A 613 0.82 4.21 -22.49
N GLY A 614 2.13 3.95 -22.53
CA GLY A 614 2.70 2.61 -22.53
C GLY A 614 2.49 1.87 -21.21
N ASP A 615 2.48 0.55 -21.31
CA ASP A 615 2.37 -0.34 -20.17
C ASP A 615 3.68 -0.35 -19.38
N TYR A 616 3.60 0.05 -18.11
CA TYR A 616 4.71 0.07 -17.18
C TYR A 616 5.04 -1.35 -16.72
N ARG A 617 6.31 -1.75 -16.84
CA ARG A 617 6.77 -3.13 -16.52
C ARG A 617 7.86 -3.19 -15.46
N ASP A 618 8.14 -2.06 -14.80
CA ASP A 618 9.29 -1.92 -13.92
C ASP A 618 10.57 -2.43 -14.63
N GLU A 619 11.34 -3.35 -14.06
CA GLU A 619 12.60 -3.81 -14.66
C GLU A 619 12.42 -4.94 -15.68
N VAL A 620 11.19 -5.45 -15.90
CA VAL A 620 10.95 -6.65 -16.74
C VAL A 620 11.11 -6.34 -18.23
N GLY A 621 12.01 -7.09 -18.89
CA GLY A 621 12.28 -7.02 -20.33
C GLY A 621 13.57 -6.27 -20.70
N ALA A 622 14.36 -5.86 -19.72
CA ALA A 622 15.68 -5.28 -19.91
C ALA A 622 16.61 -5.55 -18.73
N SER A 623 17.90 -5.34 -18.95
CA SER A 623 18.89 -5.27 -17.87
C SER A 623 19.76 -4.03 -18.03
N VAL A 624 20.09 -3.41 -16.90
CA VAL A 624 21.00 -2.27 -16.82
C VAL A 624 22.07 -2.61 -15.80
N ARG A 625 23.34 -2.50 -16.21
CA ARG A 625 24.48 -2.84 -15.37
C ARG A 625 25.48 -1.70 -15.32
N THR A 626 26.12 -1.52 -14.17
CA THR A 626 27.26 -0.62 -14.01
C THR A 626 28.52 -1.22 -14.65
N SER A 627 29.57 -0.40 -14.82
CA SER A 627 30.83 -0.83 -15.43
C SER A 627 31.58 -1.94 -14.68
N ASP A 628 31.32 -2.10 -13.39
CA ASP A 628 31.84 -3.21 -12.56
C ASP A 628 30.97 -4.49 -12.63
N GLY A 629 29.87 -4.45 -13.38
CA GLY A 629 28.99 -5.58 -13.64
C GLY A 629 27.83 -5.75 -12.67
N ALA A 630 27.68 -4.87 -11.67
CA ALA A 630 26.54 -4.89 -10.76
C ALA A 630 25.24 -4.44 -11.46
N ASN A 631 24.09 -4.89 -10.94
CA ASN A 631 22.78 -4.43 -11.43
C ASN A 631 22.57 -2.97 -11.02
N HIS A 632 22.06 -2.15 -11.95
CA HIS A 632 21.76 -0.75 -11.71
C HIS A 632 20.29 -0.55 -11.35
N HIS A 633 20.02 0.30 -10.37
CA HIS A 633 18.69 0.83 -10.04
C HIS A 633 18.85 2.36 -9.77
N PRO A 634 17.88 3.21 -10.17
CA PRO A 634 16.59 2.85 -10.78
C PRO A 634 16.61 2.87 -12.32
N PHE A 635 15.87 1.94 -12.90
CA PHE A 635 15.36 2.04 -14.27
C PHE A 635 13.94 1.45 -14.36
N ALA A 636 13.28 1.65 -15.50
CA ALA A 636 12.00 1.03 -15.82
C ALA A 636 11.83 0.84 -17.32
N VAL A 637 11.03 -0.15 -17.68
CA VAL A 637 10.69 -0.60 -19.03
C VAL A 637 9.23 -0.25 -19.31
N TYR A 638 8.99 0.23 -20.52
CA TYR A 638 7.69 0.66 -21.02
C TYR A 638 7.40 -0.03 -22.35
N ALA A 639 6.25 -0.68 -22.45
CA ALA A 639 5.78 -1.32 -23.68
C ALA A 639 4.68 -0.48 -24.35
N PRO A 640 4.85 -0.01 -25.59
CA PRO A 640 3.83 0.79 -26.25
C PRO A 640 2.62 -0.08 -26.64
N ALA A 641 1.44 0.52 -26.67
CA ALA A 641 0.17 -0.21 -26.88
C ALA A 641 0.09 -0.97 -28.22
N HIS A 642 0.83 -0.53 -29.25
CA HIS A 642 0.86 -1.16 -30.57
C HIS A 642 1.82 -2.37 -30.65
N GLY A 643 2.44 -2.77 -29.53
CA GLY A 643 3.32 -3.95 -29.47
C GLY A 643 4.67 -3.78 -30.16
N GLY A 644 5.13 -2.53 -30.34
CA GLY A 644 6.44 -2.23 -30.89
C GLY A 644 7.58 -2.36 -29.88
N HIS A 645 8.64 -1.60 -30.11
CA HIS A 645 9.85 -1.68 -29.28
C HIS A 645 9.61 -1.18 -27.86
N LEU A 646 10.27 -1.83 -26.91
CA LEU A 646 10.34 -1.36 -25.54
C LEU A 646 11.12 -0.05 -25.45
N GLY A 647 10.63 0.86 -24.61
CA GLY A 647 11.34 2.06 -24.19
C GLY A 647 11.81 1.90 -22.74
N LEU A 648 12.95 2.50 -22.41
CA LEU A 648 13.50 2.46 -21.06
C LEU A 648 13.61 3.87 -20.51
N ALA A 649 13.36 4.04 -19.22
CA ALA A 649 13.71 5.24 -18.48
C ALA A 649 14.73 4.85 -17.40
N VAL A 650 15.82 5.59 -17.27
CA VAL A 650 16.92 5.30 -16.35
C VAL A 650 17.35 6.57 -15.63
N ALA A 651 17.65 6.48 -14.34
CA ALA A 651 18.18 7.61 -13.58
C ALA A 651 19.48 7.26 -12.86
N ASN A 652 20.31 8.27 -12.68
CA ASN A 652 21.49 8.27 -11.84
C ASN A 652 21.23 9.21 -10.66
N HIS A 653 20.99 8.64 -9.48
CA HIS A 653 20.76 9.41 -8.26
C HIS A 653 22.05 9.80 -7.51
N SER A 654 23.21 9.40 -8.02
CA SER A 654 24.51 9.69 -7.39
C SER A 654 25.09 11.03 -7.79
N ASP A 655 26.13 11.44 -7.07
CA ASP A 655 26.93 12.65 -7.34
C ASP A 655 28.06 12.42 -8.35
N GLU A 656 28.18 11.20 -8.90
CA GLU A 656 29.20 10.82 -9.88
C GLU A 656 28.56 10.40 -11.21
N SER A 657 29.31 10.54 -12.31
CA SER A 657 28.86 10.02 -13.60
C SER A 657 28.87 8.50 -13.59
N LEU A 658 27.81 7.88 -14.13
CA LEU A 658 27.74 6.43 -14.31
C LEU A 658 27.96 6.06 -15.77
N VAL A 659 28.67 4.95 -15.96
CA VAL A 659 28.76 4.25 -17.24
C VAL A 659 27.94 2.98 -17.11
N LEU A 660 26.86 2.90 -17.89
CA LEU A 660 25.89 1.82 -17.84
C LEU A 660 25.93 1.00 -19.13
N THR A 661 25.80 -0.31 -19.00
CA THR A 661 25.49 -1.21 -20.11
C THR A 661 24.00 -1.52 -20.08
N VAL A 662 23.29 -1.11 -21.12
CA VAL A 662 21.84 -1.26 -21.27
C VAL A 662 21.55 -2.35 -22.30
N ALA A 663 20.79 -3.36 -21.92
CA ALA A 663 20.34 -4.43 -22.83
C ALA A 663 18.83 -4.59 -22.77
N VAL A 664 18.19 -4.74 -23.94
CA VAL A 664 16.77 -5.01 -24.06
C VAL A 664 16.60 -6.45 -24.54
N ASP A 665 15.79 -7.22 -23.84
CA ASP A 665 15.68 -8.65 -24.08
C ASP A 665 15.21 -8.96 -25.50
N GLY A 666 15.93 -9.85 -26.18
CA GLY A 666 15.61 -10.25 -27.56
C GLY A 666 15.81 -9.16 -28.61
N SER A 667 16.47 -8.04 -28.30
CA SER A 667 16.74 -6.96 -29.25
C SER A 667 18.23 -6.65 -29.36
N ASP A 668 18.72 -6.45 -30.58
CA ASP A 668 20.10 -6.05 -30.87
C ASP A 668 20.19 -4.67 -31.55
N GLU A 669 19.07 -3.95 -31.57
CA GLU A 669 18.90 -2.64 -32.18
C GLU A 669 19.88 -1.61 -31.62
N GLN A 670 20.30 -0.66 -32.46
CA GLN A 670 21.08 0.47 -31.98
C GLN A 670 20.21 1.33 -31.05
N LEU A 671 20.62 1.50 -29.79
CA LEU A 671 19.93 2.36 -28.84
C LEU A 671 20.44 3.80 -28.90
N VAL A 672 19.54 4.73 -28.62
CA VAL A 672 19.80 6.17 -28.43
C VAL A 672 19.15 6.60 -27.11
N ALA A 673 19.76 7.56 -26.43
CA ALA A 673 19.26 8.11 -25.18
C ALA A 673 18.99 9.61 -25.29
N HIS A 674 17.99 10.11 -24.56
CA HIS A 674 17.71 11.54 -24.44
C HIS A 674 17.67 11.90 -22.95
N LEU A 675 18.64 12.70 -22.49
CA LEU A 675 18.66 13.25 -21.14
C LEU A 675 17.48 14.22 -20.96
N ILE A 676 16.93 14.33 -19.75
CA ILE A 676 15.80 15.25 -19.47
C ILE A 676 16.05 16.66 -20.02
N ASP A 677 17.24 17.21 -19.78
CA ASP A 677 17.65 18.56 -20.18
C ASP A 677 18.70 18.57 -21.30
N GLY A 678 18.82 17.45 -22.03
CA GLY A 678 19.73 17.35 -23.18
C GLY A 678 19.19 18.06 -24.43
N GLU A 679 20.10 18.56 -25.28
CA GLU A 679 19.74 19.24 -26.54
C GLU A 679 19.29 18.28 -27.66
N GLY A 680 19.35 16.96 -27.44
CA GLY A 680 18.90 15.96 -28.40
C GLY A 680 19.31 14.53 -28.04
N TRP A 681 19.11 13.63 -29.00
CA TRP A 681 19.41 12.21 -28.86
C TRP A 681 20.92 11.92 -28.96
N ILE A 682 21.40 11.11 -28.02
CA ILE A 682 22.80 10.68 -27.90
C ILE A 682 22.89 9.20 -28.30
N PRO A 683 23.76 8.81 -29.25
CA PRO A 683 23.93 7.41 -29.60
C PRO A 683 24.59 6.63 -28.48
N CYS A 684 23.98 5.52 -28.08
CA CYS A 684 24.60 4.56 -27.16
C CYS A 684 25.62 3.72 -27.95
N GLN A 685 26.85 3.59 -27.43
CA GLN A 685 27.91 2.85 -28.13
C GLN A 685 27.65 1.35 -27.99
N ARG A 686 27.73 0.57 -29.08
CA ARG A 686 27.53 -0.88 -29.02
C ARG A 686 28.72 -1.55 -28.34
N GLU A 687 28.47 -2.36 -27.33
CA GLU A 687 29.49 -3.13 -26.61
C GLU A 687 29.05 -4.58 -26.41
N ALA A 688 29.95 -5.43 -25.91
CA ALA A 688 29.60 -6.80 -25.58
C ALA A 688 28.56 -6.79 -24.44
N GLY A 689 27.40 -7.41 -24.68
CA GLY A 689 26.33 -7.53 -23.69
C GLY A 689 25.34 -6.36 -23.62
N GLY A 690 25.46 -5.33 -24.46
CA GLY A 690 24.46 -4.25 -24.52
C GLY A 690 24.97 -2.97 -25.20
N ALA A 691 24.24 -1.87 -24.99
CA ALA A 691 24.63 -0.53 -25.42
C ALA A 691 25.15 0.28 -24.23
N ARG A 692 26.33 0.87 -24.37
CA ARG A 692 26.97 1.74 -23.39
C ARG A 692 26.31 3.12 -23.38
N LEU A 693 25.86 3.54 -22.21
CA LEU A 693 25.24 4.82 -21.90
C LEU A 693 26.03 5.51 -20.78
N GLU A 694 26.46 6.75 -21.01
CA GLU A 694 27.01 7.60 -19.95
C GLU A 694 25.90 8.49 -19.38
N LEU A 695 25.64 8.39 -18.08
CA LEU A 695 24.69 9.23 -17.37
C LEU A 695 25.44 10.19 -16.42
N PRO A 696 25.29 11.51 -16.59
CA PRO A 696 25.82 12.49 -15.64
C PRO A 696 25.28 12.30 -14.20
N PRO A 697 25.93 12.88 -13.18
CA PRO A 697 25.39 12.94 -11.82
C PRO A 697 23.98 13.52 -11.78
N SER A 698 23.15 13.02 -10.87
CA SER A 698 21.80 13.53 -10.62
C SER A 698 21.02 13.80 -11.91
N SER A 699 20.96 12.82 -12.80
CA SER A 699 20.34 12.96 -14.12
C SER A 699 19.50 11.74 -14.48
N ALA A 700 18.60 11.90 -15.44
CA ALA A 700 17.83 10.79 -15.98
C ALA A 700 17.66 10.93 -17.49
N ALA A 701 17.44 9.79 -18.15
CA ALA A 701 17.24 9.69 -19.58
C ALA A 701 16.09 8.75 -19.93
N ILE A 702 15.49 8.99 -21.09
CA ILE A 702 14.77 7.94 -21.81
C ILE A 702 15.72 7.29 -22.83
N VAL A 703 15.49 6.02 -23.13
CA VAL A 703 16.26 5.23 -24.10
C VAL A 703 15.27 4.53 -25.03
N LEU A 704 15.50 4.67 -26.34
CA LEU A 704 14.70 4.04 -27.39
C LEU A 704 15.62 3.46 -28.48
N PRO A 705 15.14 2.49 -29.27
CA PRO A 705 15.83 2.12 -30.50
C PRO A 705 15.89 3.30 -31.46
N LYS A 706 17.05 3.48 -32.10
CA LYS A 706 17.29 4.56 -33.05
C LYS A 706 16.24 4.61 -34.16
N ARG A 707 15.81 3.45 -34.66
CA ARG A 707 14.77 3.38 -35.70
C ARG A 707 13.40 3.89 -35.28
N VAL A 708 13.10 3.90 -33.97
CA VAL A 708 11.87 4.51 -33.44
C VAL A 708 11.98 6.02 -33.48
N VAL A 709 13.18 6.55 -33.21
CA VAL A 709 13.45 7.98 -33.19
C VAL A 709 13.54 8.58 -34.60
N ASP A 710 14.03 7.80 -35.57
CA ASP A 710 14.19 8.21 -36.96
C ASP A 710 12.90 8.10 -37.80
N ALA A 711 11.84 7.46 -37.27
CA ALA A 711 10.54 7.24 -37.92
C ALA A 711 9.58 8.41 -37.68
#